data_AF-A0A2P4QK14-F1
#
_entry.id   AF-A0A2P4QK14-F1
#
_cell.length_a   1.000
_cell.length_b   1.000
_cell.length_c   1.000
_cell.angle_alpha   90.00
_cell.angle_beta   90.00
_cell.angle_gamma   90.00
#
_symmetry.space_group_name_H-M   'P 1'
#
loop_
_entity.id
_entity.type
_entity.pdbx_description
1 polymer ?
#
loop_
_entity_poly.entity_id
_entity_poly.type
_entity_poly.pdbx_seq_one_letter_code
_entity_poly.pdbx_strand_id
1 'polypeptide(L)'
;MVQKNYGPCSVHNCNNQINRFRQFTQLACEKAQKKGTYELYAYLRIGQQLCHTHYMSIVECDRNQKPKTLLPMEIDNESIIIDEPIEPKNYTFAEQITMLTKVLYEKRGNIELDPILFQQMIERANPHLKGLFDSLVKALIPNNRSEYNKIEARKMIVSLCYIMAGMRNKFVNDFKLEIGLYLSASGATRIAIDTMNSIGFSACYLTVNNFKRKLANEHPLKIRKFLSEENDHLYIYNLDDYHDIHEKRRPNTVTLSTVKHMATCICKQVSACASIPIVFNNTSVHNPKNIDASNICFRLINEYHGIFDIAYNNRKKQWLTHGRLDNDTFDQIELLTVHCYDDAIAERKEERSMKGVRLIGLQESNLHSMNDYIRALKMILDIDKDTEHLRNKVAPLVADWPGQLFIRKAITNLHKADSQYSIPAEINSFIPILGPLHVSLNSREHVLIIYYTFFQKLFHTVFGKKKVLAKKPKPWRINLLLDLTYNGWYERNHCELKDTFEKTKAYPYKPSSLKLLTDKTALFLLDYFQEIFKNQGKSKSIKLKKKKTLQYELFTLRETVDPKCLPTGYSANIPPSPDACDHCRKKLDDGEVLICGHGYHFECYQMMEYGCRHCEEYYKRGIYSNVNSFLERLERGPNVLTSEEKDEEVPVEENETVEEIETNKSHEIHTKFLNALNSVNTW
;
A
#
# COMPACT_ATOMS: atom_id res chain seq x y z
N MET A 1 -12.02 -19.19 -32.66
CA MET A 1 -11.28 -20.37 -33.17
C MET A 1 -10.00 -19.87 -33.82
N VAL A 2 -8.83 -20.24 -33.30
CA VAL A 2 -7.53 -19.78 -33.85
C VAL A 2 -7.11 -20.73 -34.98
N GLN A 3 -6.77 -20.17 -36.14
CA GLN A 3 -6.34 -20.88 -37.33
C GLN A 3 -5.12 -21.76 -37.01
N LYS A 4 -5.20 -23.07 -37.26
CA LYS A 4 -4.05 -23.99 -37.07
C LYS A 4 -3.00 -23.67 -38.15
N ASN A 5 -1.75 -23.52 -37.73
CA ASN A 5 -0.61 -23.32 -38.64
C ASN A 5 -0.16 -24.68 -39.20
N TYR A 6 -0.08 -24.81 -40.53
CA TYR A 6 0.16 -26.07 -41.23
C TYR A 6 1.57 -26.23 -41.85
N GLY A 7 2.50 -25.30 -41.58
CA GLY A 7 3.90 -25.38 -42.05
C GLY A 7 4.11 -24.85 -43.47
N PRO A 8 5.38 -24.75 -43.95
CA PRO A 8 6.63 -25.25 -43.36
C PRO A 8 7.37 -24.26 -42.43
N CYS A 9 8.39 -24.76 -41.71
CA CYS A 9 9.23 -23.96 -40.83
C CYS A 9 10.16 -23.04 -41.64
N SER A 10 10.23 -21.76 -41.27
CA SER A 10 10.99 -20.73 -42.00
C SER A 10 12.49 -20.68 -41.67
N VAL A 11 13.00 -21.67 -40.91
CA VAL A 11 14.44 -21.83 -40.62
C VAL A 11 15.06 -22.66 -41.74
N HIS A 12 16.17 -22.16 -42.32
CA HIS A 12 16.87 -22.87 -43.39
C HIS A 12 17.30 -24.27 -42.96
N ASN A 13 17.19 -25.25 -43.87
CA ASN A 13 17.55 -26.67 -43.66
C ASN A 13 16.79 -27.38 -42.52
N CYS A 14 15.57 -26.92 -42.19
CA CYS A 14 14.73 -27.59 -41.21
C CYS A 14 14.10 -28.89 -41.77
N ASN A 15 14.62 -30.06 -41.36
CA ASN A 15 14.09 -31.39 -41.73
C ASN A 15 13.09 -31.97 -40.71
N ASN A 16 12.59 -31.14 -39.77
CA ASN A 16 11.72 -31.62 -38.68
C ASN A 16 10.29 -31.88 -39.17
N GLN A 17 9.87 -33.15 -39.22
CA GLN A 17 8.49 -33.58 -39.50
C GLN A 17 7.58 -33.44 -38.27
N ILE A 18 7.37 -32.22 -37.76
CA ILE A 18 6.57 -31.97 -36.56
C ILE A 18 5.28 -31.21 -36.90
N ASN A 19 4.12 -31.72 -36.47
CA ASN A 19 2.77 -31.19 -36.74
C ASN A 19 2.38 -29.94 -35.93
N ARG A 20 3.34 -29.22 -35.30
CA ARG A 20 3.06 -28.04 -34.47
C ARG A 20 3.94 -26.86 -34.87
N PHE A 21 3.30 -25.89 -35.52
CA PHE A 21 3.91 -24.64 -35.94
C PHE A 21 3.40 -23.47 -35.10
N ARG A 22 4.30 -22.54 -34.79
CA ARG A 22 4.01 -21.28 -34.10
C ARG A 22 4.38 -20.12 -35.00
N GLN A 23 3.55 -19.10 -35.00
CA GLN A 23 3.86 -17.87 -35.72
C GLN A 23 4.94 -17.09 -34.96
N PHE A 24 5.91 -16.56 -35.69
CA PHE A 24 6.91 -15.65 -35.18
C PHE A 24 6.28 -14.25 -35.06
N THR A 25 5.73 -13.96 -33.89
CA THR A 25 5.05 -12.68 -33.59
C THR A 25 6.07 -11.61 -33.20
N GLN A 26 5.62 -10.35 -33.15
CA GLN A 26 6.45 -9.25 -32.67
C GLN A 26 7.03 -9.51 -31.26
N LEU A 27 6.20 -10.01 -30.34
CA LEU A 27 6.63 -10.43 -29.00
C LEU A 27 7.71 -11.53 -29.03
N ALA A 28 7.63 -12.45 -30.00
CA ALA A 28 8.62 -13.50 -30.16
C ALA A 28 9.97 -12.95 -30.66
N CYS A 29 9.93 -11.94 -31.54
CA CYS A 29 11.11 -11.23 -32.02
C CYS A 29 11.80 -10.45 -30.89
N GLU A 30 11.04 -9.66 -30.11
CA GLU A 30 11.55 -8.92 -28.95
C GLU A 30 12.19 -9.85 -27.90
N LYS A 31 11.55 -10.99 -27.63
CA LYS A 31 12.12 -12.02 -26.75
C LYS A 31 13.43 -12.59 -27.27
N ALA A 32 13.52 -12.90 -28.56
CA ALA A 32 14.74 -13.43 -29.17
C ALA A 32 15.88 -12.40 -29.17
N GLN A 33 15.56 -11.11 -29.40
CA GLN A 33 16.53 -10.02 -29.32
C GLN A 33 17.05 -9.82 -27.91
N LYS A 34 16.17 -9.77 -26.90
CA LYS A 34 16.54 -9.63 -25.49
C LYS A 34 17.43 -10.78 -24.99
N LYS A 35 17.30 -11.95 -25.60
CA LYS A 35 18.06 -13.17 -25.27
C LYS A 35 19.29 -13.38 -26.17
N GLY A 36 19.58 -12.47 -27.10
CA GLY A 36 20.74 -12.54 -28.00
C GLY A 36 20.71 -13.68 -29.03
N THR A 37 19.59 -14.40 -29.17
CA THR A 37 19.46 -15.52 -30.11
C THR A 37 19.06 -15.06 -31.51
N TYR A 38 18.52 -13.85 -31.65
CA TYR A 38 18.02 -13.34 -32.93
C TYR A 38 19.13 -13.07 -33.96
N GLU A 39 20.35 -12.73 -33.54
CA GLU A 39 21.46 -12.42 -34.45
C GLU A 39 21.79 -13.59 -35.40
N LEU A 40 21.66 -14.83 -34.92
CA LEU A 40 21.88 -16.06 -35.71
C LEU A 40 20.73 -16.36 -36.69
N TYR A 41 19.61 -15.67 -36.57
CA TYR A 41 18.38 -15.90 -37.35
C TYR A 41 17.77 -14.58 -37.88
N ALA A 42 18.60 -13.57 -38.13
CA ALA A 42 18.18 -12.21 -38.52
C ALA A 42 17.36 -12.15 -39.83
N TYR A 43 17.30 -13.25 -40.60
CA TYR A 43 16.49 -13.40 -41.80
C TYR A 43 15.00 -13.72 -41.52
N LEU A 44 14.63 -14.07 -40.28
CA LEU A 44 13.25 -14.36 -39.91
C LEU A 44 12.40 -13.09 -39.84
N ARG A 45 11.23 -13.09 -40.49
CA ARG A 45 10.29 -11.96 -40.50
C ARG A 45 9.05 -12.22 -39.64
N ILE A 46 8.52 -11.16 -39.03
CA ILE A 46 7.26 -11.23 -38.27
C ILE A 46 6.14 -11.76 -39.18
N GLY A 47 5.39 -12.73 -38.66
CA GLY A 47 4.31 -13.41 -39.38
C GLY A 47 4.70 -14.76 -39.98
N GLN A 48 5.99 -15.08 -40.07
CA GLN A 48 6.49 -16.38 -40.53
C GLN A 48 6.24 -17.51 -39.52
N GLN A 49 6.29 -18.77 -39.97
CA GLN A 49 6.01 -19.93 -39.12
C GLN A 49 7.29 -20.66 -38.74
N LEU A 50 7.42 -21.01 -37.47
CA LEU A 50 8.50 -21.81 -36.91
C LEU A 50 7.94 -23.14 -36.40
N CYS A 51 8.63 -24.24 -36.64
CA CYS A 51 8.30 -25.49 -35.94
C CYS A 51 8.57 -25.30 -34.43
N HIS A 52 7.89 -26.10 -33.61
CA HIS A 52 7.97 -25.95 -32.17
C HIS A 52 9.40 -25.99 -31.62
N THR A 53 10.27 -26.85 -32.16
CA THR A 53 11.68 -26.96 -31.76
C THR A 53 12.46 -25.67 -32.03
N HIS A 54 12.35 -25.10 -33.24
CA HIS A 54 13.00 -23.83 -33.57
C HIS A 54 12.41 -22.65 -32.82
N TYR A 55 11.09 -22.63 -32.61
CA TYR A 55 10.48 -21.60 -31.79
C TYR A 55 11.02 -21.64 -30.35
N MET A 56 11.22 -22.82 -29.77
CA MET A 56 11.82 -22.95 -28.44
C MET A 56 13.29 -22.56 -28.43
N SER A 57 14.09 -22.91 -29.45
CA SER A 57 15.52 -22.55 -29.48
C SER A 57 15.76 -21.05 -29.71
N ILE A 58 14.87 -20.38 -30.46
CA ILE A 58 15.02 -18.96 -30.82
C ILE A 58 14.35 -18.05 -29.78
N VAL A 59 13.13 -18.35 -29.35
CA VAL A 59 12.30 -17.44 -28.53
C VAL A 59 12.36 -17.81 -27.04
N GLU A 60 12.46 -19.10 -26.72
CA GLU A 60 12.41 -19.64 -25.36
C GLU A 60 13.68 -20.45 -25.02
N CYS A 61 14.85 -19.96 -25.43
CA CYS A 61 16.13 -20.68 -25.32
C CYS A 61 16.46 -21.15 -23.90
N ASP A 62 15.99 -20.42 -22.88
CA ASP A 62 16.22 -20.71 -21.46
C ASP A 62 15.44 -21.92 -20.94
N ARG A 63 14.42 -22.39 -21.69
CA ARG A 63 13.66 -23.59 -21.31
C ARG A 63 14.36 -24.90 -21.67
N ASN A 64 15.37 -24.86 -22.54
CA ASN A 64 16.08 -26.05 -23.02
C ASN A 64 17.62 -25.98 -22.88
N GLN A 65 18.18 -24.97 -22.21
CA GLN A 65 19.61 -24.97 -21.91
C GLN A 65 19.90 -25.83 -20.68
N LYS A 66 20.58 -26.97 -20.91
CA LYS A 66 21.53 -27.50 -19.92
C LYS A 66 22.44 -26.34 -19.48
N PRO A 67 22.81 -26.22 -18.19
CA PRO A 67 23.74 -25.18 -17.76
C PRO A 67 25.04 -25.30 -18.56
N LYS A 68 25.43 -24.22 -19.26
CA LYS A 68 26.78 -24.06 -19.76
C LYS A 68 27.71 -23.98 -18.57
N THR A 69 28.68 -24.89 -18.53
CA THR A 69 29.88 -24.82 -17.70
C THR A 69 30.50 -23.43 -17.89
N LEU A 70 30.62 -22.66 -16.81
CA LEU A 70 31.51 -21.51 -16.78
C LEU A 70 32.93 -22.05 -16.97
N LEU A 71 33.62 -21.58 -18.01
CA LEU A 71 35.06 -21.82 -18.15
C LEU A 71 35.76 -21.14 -16.96
N PRO A 72 36.71 -21.81 -16.30
CA PRO A 72 37.49 -21.21 -15.21
C PRO A 72 38.30 -20.03 -15.73
N MET A 73 38.34 -18.94 -14.95
CA MET A 73 39.38 -17.91 -15.09
C MET A 73 40.75 -18.56 -14.87
N GLU A 74 41.69 -18.28 -15.78
CA GLU A 74 43.10 -18.58 -15.61
C GLU A 74 43.62 -17.82 -14.38
N ILE A 75 44.06 -18.57 -13.37
CA ILE A 75 44.85 -18.06 -12.25
C ILE A 75 46.23 -18.66 -12.44
N ASP A 76 47.22 -17.77 -12.51
CA ASP A 76 48.63 -18.10 -12.61
C ASP A 76 49.06 -19.07 -11.50
N ASN A 77 49.70 -20.16 -11.92
CA ASN A 77 50.34 -21.12 -11.02
C ASN A 77 51.57 -20.47 -10.38
N GLU A 78 51.47 -20.08 -9.11
CA GLU A 78 52.62 -20.10 -8.21
C GLU A 78 52.47 -21.23 -7.19
N SER A 79 53.55 -21.98 -7.08
CA SER A 79 53.74 -23.27 -6.44
C SER A 79 53.24 -23.34 -4.99
N ILE A 80 52.31 -24.27 -4.72
CA ILE A 80 52.02 -24.76 -3.37
C ILE A 80 52.60 -26.17 -3.24
N ILE A 81 53.39 -26.32 -2.19
CA ILE A 81 54.14 -27.50 -1.77
C ILE A 81 53.20 -28.69 -1.58
N ILE A 82 53.64 -29.84 -2.08
CA ILE A 82 52.98 -31.15 -1.96
C ILE A 82 53.05 -31.59 -0.50
N ASP A 83 51.91 -31.56 0.20
CA ASP A 83 51.68 -32.43 1.35
C ASP A 83 50.93 -33.69 0.89
N GLU A 84 51.27 -34.80 1.55
CA GLU A 84 51.13 -36.21 1.16
C GLU A 84 49.81 -36.69 0.51
N PRO A 85 49.87 -37.75 -0.32
CA PRO A 85 48.70 -38.34 -0.96
C PRO A 85 47.78 -39.00 0.07
N ILE A 86 46.58 -38.46 0.22
CA ILE A 86 45.51 -39.10 0.99
C ILE A 86 45.07 -40.35 0.22
N GLU A 87 45.39 -41.53 0.73
CA GLU A 87 44.86 -42.81 0.24
C GLU A 87 43.31 -42.79 0.18
N PRO A 88 42.67 -43.45 -0.80
CA PRO A 88 41.21 -43.49 -0.89
C PRO A 88 40.67 -44.47 0.17
N LYS A 89 40.60 -44.01 1.43
CA LYS A 89 39.77 -44.67 2.44
C LYS A 89 38.31 -44.44 2.04
N ASN A 90 37.64 -45.53 1.66
CA ASN A 90 36.18 -45.54 1.56
C ASN A 90 35.60 -45.39 2.96
N TYR A 91 35.29 -44.15 3.34
CA TYR A 91 34.61 -43.87 4.59
C TYR A 91 33.19 -44.41 4.55
N THR A 92 32.82 -45.11 5.60
CA THR A 92 31.43 -45.51 5.84
C THR A 92 30.55 -44.26 6.00
N PHE A 93 29.26 -44.39 5.71
CA PHE A 93 28.31 -43.31 5.93
C PHE A 93 28.34 -42.79 7.37
N ALA A 94 28.52 -43.67 8.36
CA ALA A 94 28.66 -43.28 9.76
C ALA A 94 29.89 -42.40 10.03
N GLU A 95 31.03 -42.70 9.42
CA GLU A 95 32.25 -41.88 9.52
C GLU A 95 32.06 -40.52 8.86
N GLN A 96 31.44 -40.47 7.67
CA GLN A 96 31.14 -39.23 6.96
C GLN A 96 30.18 -38.33 7.77
N ILE A 97 29.15 -38.89 8.40
CA ILE A 97 28.27 -38.13 9.30
C ILE A 97 29.02 -37.64 10.55
N THR A 98 30.05 -38.36 11.01
CA THR A 98 30.90 -37.92 12.15
C THR A 98 31.67 -36.67 11.76
N MET A 99 32.29 -36.71 10.58
CA MET A 99 33.02 -35.57 10.01
C MET A 99 32.10 -34.38 9.77
N LEU A 100 30.91 -34.61 9.20
CA LEU A 100 29.89 -33.58 9.02
C LEU A 100 29.49 -32.93 10.35
N THR A 101 29.31 -33.74 11.40
CA THR A 101 28.94 -33.23 12.72
C THR A 101 30.03 -32.33 13.32
N LYS A 102 31.31 -32.66 13.11
CA LYS A 102 32.43 -31.82 13.54
C LYS A 102 32.45 -30.48 12.79
N VAL A 103 32.30 -30.52 11.46
CA VAL A 103 32.22 -29.31 10.63
C VAL A 103 31.07 -28.41 11.06
N LEU A 104 29.87 -28.97 11.26
CA LEU A 104 28.69 -28.19 11.65
C LEU A 104 28.80 -27.67 13.09
N TYR A 105 29.50 -28.36 13.98
CA TYR A 105 29.80 -27.86 15.32
C TYR A 105 30.75 -26.66 15.29
N GLU A 106 31.78 -26.68 14.45
CA GLU A 106 32.71 -25.56 14.27
C GLU A 106 32.03 -24.36 13.58
N LYS A 107 31.05 -24.61 12.72
CA LYS A 107 30.23 -23.59 12.02
C LYS A 107 28.97 -23.16 12.79
N ARG A 108 28.84 -23.53 14.07
CA ARG A 108 27.69 -23.14 14.90
C ARG A 108 27.48 -21.62 14.92
N GLY A 109 26.22 -21.20 14.99
CA GLY A 109 25.80 -19.79 15.02
C GLY A 109 25.42 -19.19 13.67
N ASN A 110 25.89 -19.74 12.54
CA ASN A 110 25.49 -19.33 11.20
C ASN A 110 25.02 -20.55 10.39
N ILE A 111 23.71 -20.74 10.31
CA ILE A 111 23.10 -21.86 9.57
C ILE A 111 23.06 -21.49 8.08
N GLU A 112 23.65 -22.33 7.24
CA GLU A 112 23.57 -22.21 5.78
C GLU A 112 22.47 -23.13 5.25
N LEU A 113 21.45 -22.56 4.63
CA LEU A 113 20.28 -23.30 4.14
C LEU A 113 20.26 -23.39 2.61
N ASP A 114 21.07 -22.61 1.90
CA ASP A 114 21.21 -22.75 0.45
C ASP A 114 21.98 -24.05 0.13
N PRO A 115 21.42 -24.97 -0.68
CA PRO A 115 22.06 -26.25 -0.96
C PRO A 115 23.45 -26.15 -1.59
N ILE A 116 23.67 -25.15 -2.45
CA ILE A 116 24.94 -24.99 -3.17
C ILE A 116 25.99 -24.45 -2.20
N LEU A 117 25.66 -23.39 -1.46
CA LEU A 117 26.56 -22.82 -0.47
C LEU A 117 26.84 -23.81 0.66
N PHE A 118 25.84 -24.56 1.11
CA PHE A 118 26.00 -25.61 2.13
C PHE A 118 26.97 -26.70 1.67
N GLN A 119 26.81 -27.21 0.44
CA GLN A 119 27.72 -28.21 -0.12
C GLN A 119 29.14 -27.66 -0.18
N GLN A 120 29.33 -26.45 -0.72
CA GLN A 120 30.65 -25.81 -0.77
C GLN A 120 31.26 -25.62 0.61
N MET A 121 30.45 -25.24 1.61
CA MET A 121 30.89 -25.05 2.99
C MET A 121 31.42 -26.35 3.59
N ILE A 122 30.68 -27.46 3.47
CA ILE A 122 31.09 -28.73 4.09
C ILE A 122 32.31 -29.35 3.39
N GLU A 123 32.39 -29.22 2.06
CA GLU A 123 33.50 -29.77 1.26
C GLU A 123 34.79 -28.98 1.43
N ARG A 124 34.70 -27.63 1.56
CA ARG A 124 35.87 -26.79 1.87
C ARG A 124 36.38 -27.03 3.29
N ALA A 125 35.49 -27.22 4.25
CA ALA A 125 35.87 -27.45 5.65
C ALA A 125 36.48 -28.85 5.84
N ASN A 126 36.02 -29.85 5.09
CA ASN A 126 36.59 -31.18 5.10
C ASN A 126 36.49 -31.84 3.70
N PRO A 127 37.61 -31.96 2.96
CA PRO A 127 37.64 -32.56 1.62
C PRO A 127 37.10 -34.00 1.56
N HIS A 128 37.12 -34.74 2.68
CA HIS A 128 36.58 -36.10 2.76
C HIS A 128 35.04 -36.16 2.72
N LEU A 129 34.35 -35.02 2.85
CA LEU A 129 32.89 -34.91 2.69
C LEU A 129 32.47 -34.72 1.23
N LYS A 130 33.42 -34.58 0.30
CA LYS A 130 33.15 -34.37 -1.12
C LYS A 130 32.29 -35.51 -1.69
N GLY A 131 31.16 -35.13 -2.30
CA GLY A 131 30.21 -36.08 -2.88
C GLY A 131 29.23 -36.74 -1.89
N LEU A 132 29.31 -36.47 -0.57
CA LEU A 132 28.30 -36.93 0.40
C LEU A 132 26.93 -36.34 0.09
N PHE A 133 26.86 -35.03 -0.15
CA PHE A 133 25.61 -34.34 -0.42
C PHE A 133 24.97 -34.82 -1.74
N ASP A 134 25.77 -34.97 -2.79
CA ASP A 134 25.32 -35.51 -4.08
C ASP A 134 24.82 -36.96 -3.95
N SER A 135 25.47 -37.76 -3.11
CA SER A 135 25.03 -39.14 -2.82
C SER A 135 23.66 -39.16 -2.12
N LEU A 136 23.44 -38.27 -1.14
CA LEU A 136 22.14 -38.12 -0.47
C LEU A 136 21.05 -37.63 -1.42
N VAL A 137 21.37 -36.67 -2.29
CA VAL A 137 20.47 -36.16 -3.36
C VAL A 137 20.05 -37.30 -4.27
N LYS A 138 21.01 -38.09 -4.77
CA LYS A 138 20.74 -39.21 -5.66
C LYS A 138 19.92 -40.33 -4.98
N ALA A 139 20.12 -40.55 -3.69
CA ALA A 139 19.40 -41.58 -2.93
C ALA A 139 17.96 -41.18 -2.58
N LEU A 140 17.71 -39.92 -2.22
CA LEU A 140 16.44 -39.47 -1.65
C LEU A 140 15.51 -38.79 -2.67
N ILE A 141 16.02 -38.38 -3.83
CA ILE A 141 15.24 -37.65 -4.84
C ILE A 141 15.02 -38.54 -6.08
N PRO A 142 13.79 -38.99 -6.34
CA PRO A 142 13.45 -39.76 -7.55
C PRO A 142 13.69 -38.96 -8.84
N ASN A 143 14.22 -39.63 -9.86
CA ASN A 143 14.54 -39.03 -11.17
C ASN A 143 13.32 -38.50 -11.93
N ASN A 144 12.11 -38.98 -11.61
CA ASN A 144 10.84 -38.63 -12.27
C ASN A 144 10.17 -37.37 -11.72
N ARG A 145 10.76 -36.68 -10.73
CA ARG A 145 10.22 -35.41 -10.21
C ARG A 145 10.47 -34.25 -11.17
N SER A 146 9.61 -33.24 -11.13
CA SER A 146 9.84 -31.97 -11.84
C SER A 146 11.08 -31.26 -11.30
N GLU A 147 11.74 -30.43 -12.13
CA GLU A 147 12.94 -29.69 -11.72
C GLU A 147 12.70 -28.78 -10.52
N TYR A 148 11.54 -28.11 -10.46
CA TYR A 148 11.14 -27.32 -9.30
C TYR A 148 11.11 -28.17 -8.00
N ASN A 149 10.51 -29.35 -8.06
CA ASN A 149 10.44 -30.25 -6.90
C ASN A 149 11.79 -30.86 -6.53
N LYS A 150 12.74 -30.98 -7.49
CA LYS A 150 14.12 -31.39 -7.20
C LYS A 150 14.88 -30.30 -6.45
N ILE A 151 14.68 -29.03 -6.79
CA ILE A 151 15.29 -27.89 -6.08
C ILE A 151 14.76 -27.81 -4.64
N GLU A 152 13.45 -27.92 -4.43
CA GLU A 152 12.88 -27.91 -3.07
C GLU A 152 13.31 -29.14 -2.26
N ALA A 153 13.40 -30.32 -2.89
CA ALA A 153 13.88 -31.52 -2.20
C ALA A 153 15.37 -31.42 -1.80
N ARG A 154 16.20 -30.68 -2.53
CA ARG A 154 17.59 -30.40 -2.13
C ARG A 154 17.67 -29.60 -0.83
N LYS A 155 16.78 -28.61 -0.62
CA LYS A 155 16.69 -27.87 0.65
C LYS A 155 16.34 -28.79 1.82
N MET A 156 15.41 -29.73 1.61
CA MET A 156 15.05 -30.73 2.63
C MET A 156 16.26 -31.61 3.04
N ILE A 157 17.16 -31.92 2.10
CA ILE A 157 18.37 -32.71 2.41
C ILE A 157 19.35 -31.90 3.28
N VAL A 158 19.48 -30.59 3.06
CA VAL A 158 20.25 -29.72 3.95
C VAL A 158 19.69 -29.80 5.38
N SER A 159 18.37 -29.69 5.54
CA SER A 159 17.71 -29.85 6.84
C SER A 159 17.99 -31.22 7.46
N LEU A 160 17.95 -32.29 6.67
CA LEU A 160 18.26 -33.65 7.12
C LEU A 160 19.70 -33.76 7.63
N CYS A 161 20.67 -33.16 6.93
CA CYS A 161 22.07 -33.11 7.36
C CYS A 161 22.24 -32.46 8.73
N TYR A 162 21.58 -31.33 8.97
CA TYR A 162 21.57 -30.67 10.28
C TYR A 162 20.91 -31.52 11.37
N ILE A 163 19.80 -32.19 11.06
CA ILE A 163 19.13 -33.09 12.02
C ILE A 163 20.03 -34.28 12.37
N MET A 164 20.64 -34.94 11.37
CA MET A 164 21.57 -36.05 11.58
C MET A 164 22.75 -35.65 12.46
N ALA A 165 23.36 -34.48 12.19
CA ALA A 165 24.44 -33.96 13.02
C ALA A 165 23.98 -33.61 14.43
N GLY A 166 22.82 -32.95 14.57
CA GLY A 166 22.25 -32.56 15.85
C GLY A 166 21.72 -33.73 16.69
N MET A 167 21.46 -34.90 16.09
CA MET A 167 21.19 -36.15 16.83
C MET A 167 22.45 -36.74 17.45
N ARG A 168 23.61 -36.56 16.79
CA ARG A 168 24.91 -37.06 17.28
C ARG A 168 25.57 -36.13 18.28
N ASN A 169 25.40 -34.83 18.11
CA ASN A 169 25.98 -33.84 18.99
C ASN A 169 24.94 -32.80 19.39
N LYS A 170 24.57 -32.80 20.68
CA LYS A 170 23.61 -31.87 21.28
C LYS A 170 24.01 -30.39 21.17
N PHE A 171 25.28 -30.10 20.87
CA PHE A 171 25.78 -28.75 20.69
C PHE A 171 25.64 -28.23 19.24
N VAL A 172 25.19 -29.08 18.30
CA VAL A 172 24.80 -28.68 16.93
C VAL A 172 23.27 -28.53 16.89
N ASN A 173 22.74 -27.60 17.69
CA ASN A 173 21.31 -27.49 17.94
C ASN A 173 20.66 -26.27 17.28
N ASP A 174 21.42 -25.42 16.59
CA ASP A 174 20.93 -24.15 16.04
C ASP A 174 19.74 -24.37 15.10
N PHE A 175 19.83 -25.37 14.21
CA PHE A 175 18.72 -25.72 13.30
C PHE A 175 17.48 -26.24 14.04
N LYS A 176 17.67 -27.06 15.08
CA LYS A 176 16.57 -27.56 15.92
C LYS A 176 15.92 -26.43 16.75
N LEU A 177 16.71 -25.43 17.14
CA LEU A 177 16.22 -24.23 17.79
C LEU A 177 15.36 -23.39 16.85
N GLU A 178 15.78 -23.18 15.59
CA GLU A 178 14.99 -22.51 14.55
C GLU A 178 13.64 -23.21 14.33
N ILE A 179 13.64 -24.55 14.23
CA ILE A 179 12.39 -25.34 14.14
C ILE A 179 11.51 -25.09 15.38
N GLY A 180 12.09 -25.10 16.58
CA GLY A 180 11.36 -24.85 17.82
C GLY A 180 10.77 -23.44 17.90
N LEU A 181 11.51 -22.42 17.42
CA LEU A 181 11.04 -21.04 17.32
C LEU A 181 9.89 -20.93 16.31
N TYR A 182 10.02 -21.56 15.15
CA TYR A 182 8.96 -21.60 14.14
C TYR A 182 7.68 -22.27 14.67
N LEU A 183 7.80 -23.41 15.35
CA LEU A 183 6.67 -24.08 15.99
C LEU A 183 6.01 -23.18 17.04
N SER A 184 6.81 -22.52 17.89
CA SER A 184 6.28 -21.57 18.88
C SER A 184 5.59 -20.37 18.23
N ALA A 185 6.11 -19.83 17.13
CA ALA A 185 5.52 -18.73 16.39
C ALA A 185 4.23 -19.14 15.66
N SER A 186 4.13 -20.41 15.26
CA SER A 186 2.95 -21.00 14.64
C SER A 186 1.85 -21.41 15.63
N GLY A 187 1.99 -21.06 16.92
CA GLY A 187 1.01 -21.36 17.96
C GLY A 187 1.06 -22.80 18.51
N ALA A 188 2.14 -23.54 18.28
CA ALA A 188 2.28 -24.90 18.83
C ALA A 188 2.33 -24.87 20.37
N THR A 189 1.65 -25.83 21.00
CA THR A 189 1.63 -25.95 22.46
C THR A 189 2.99 -26.40 22.98
N ARG A 190 3.26 -26.16 24.27
CA ARG A 190 4.45 -26.70 24.96
C ARG A 190 4.59 -28.22 24.75
N ILE A 191 3.48 -28.96 24.85
CA ILE A 191 3.45 -30.42 24.67
C ILE A 191 3.86 -30.79 23.25
N ALA A 192 3.36 -30.07 22.24
CA ALA A 192 3.73 -30.32 20.85
C ALA A 192 5.24 -30.09 20.62
N ILE A 193 5.79 -28.98 21.12
CA ILE A 193 7.23 -28.67 20.99
C ILE A 193 8.09 -29.71 21.72
N ASP A 194 7.71 -30.09 22.95
CA ASP A 194 8.44 -31.10 23.72
C ASP A 194 8.35 -32.50 23.06
N THR A 195 7.21 -32.84 22.44
CA THR A 195 7.06 -34.08 21.64
C THR A 195 7.98 -34.08 20.43
N MET A 196 8.04 -32.97 19.68
CA MET A 196 8.96 -32.83 18.54
C MET A 196 10.44 -32.90 18.97
N ASN A 197 10.75 -32.42 20.18
CA ASN A 197 12.06 -32.58 20.78
C ASN A 197 12.36 -34.04 21.17
N SER A 198 11.39 -34.77 21.73
CA SER A 198 11.54 -36.20 22.06
C SER A 198 11.81 -37.06 20.81
N ILE A 199 11.28 -36.67 19.65
CA ILE A 199 11.56 -37.32 18.35
C ILE A 199 12.94 -36.88 17.79
N GLY A 200 13.59 -35.89 18.41
CA GLY A 200 14.91 -35.39 18.01
C GLY A 200 14.89 -34.34 16.89
N PHE A 201 13.71 -33.79 16.55
CA PHE A 201 13.52 -32.88 15.43
C PHE A 201 13.59 -31.40 15.82
N SER A 202 13.14 -31.05 17.03
CA SER A 202 13.11 -29.68 17.56
C SER A 202 13.95 -29.55 18.82
N ALA A 203 14.27 -28.32 19.23
CA ALA A 203 14.69 -28.04 20.60
C ALA A 203 13.50 -28.13 21.57
N CYS A 204 13.76 -28.41 22.85
CA CYS A 204 12.71 -28.43 23.87
C CYS A 204 12.14 -27.03 24.12
N TYR A 205 10.93 -26.98 24.64
CA TYR A 205 10.23 -25.72 24.89
C TYR A 205 11.02 -24.77 25.79
N LEU A 206 11.72 -25.31 26.80
CA LEU A 206 12.52 -24.51 27.71
C LEU A 206 13.65 -23.78 26.99
N THR A 207 14.37 -24.44 26.07
CA THR A 207 15.43 -23.82 25.28
C THR A 207 14.87 -22.73 24.37
N VAL A 208 13.75 -23.00 23.69
CA VAL A 208 13.07 -22.01 22.84
C VAL A 208 12.66 -20.79 23.66
N ASN A 209 12.04 -20.99 24.83
CA ASN A 209 11.58 -19.91 25.69
C ASN A 209 12.74 -19.09 26.28
N ASN A 210 13.82 -19.75 26.70
CA ASN A 210 15.03 -19.08 27.19
C ASN A 210 15.68 -18.24 26.08
N PHE A 211 15.70 -18.74 24.84
CA PHE A 211 16.20 -17.99 23.70
C PHE A 211 15.32 -16.78 23.37
N LYS A 212 13.98 -16.93 23.37
CA LYS A 212 13.04 -15.81 23.23
C LYS A 212 13.27 -14.74 24.31
N ARG A 213 13.46 -15.16 25.56
CA ARG A 213 13.78 -14.23 26.67
C ARG A 213 15.11 -13.54 26.47
N LYS A 214 16.13 -14.26 26.02
CA LYS A 214 17.44 -13.68 25.68
C LYS A 214 17.30 -12.63 24.57
N LEU A 215 16.57 -12.93 23.50
CA LEU A 215 16.28 -11.98 22.42
C LEU A 215 15.57 -10.74 22.94
N ALA A 216 14.52 -10.90 23.75
CA ALA A 216 13.77 -9.79 24.33
C ALA A 216 14.65 -8.91 25.24
N ASN A 217 15.52 -9.51 26.05
CA ASN A 217 16.42 -8.78 26.94
C ASN A 217 17.55 -8.05 26.19
N GLU A 218 18.06 -8.63 25.10
CA GLU A 218 19.11 -8.03 24.27
C GLU A 218 18.56 -6.98 23.29
N HIS A 219 17.27 -7.01 22.98
CA HIS A 219 16.66 -6.15 21.95
C HIS A 219 16.86 -4.64 22.23
N PRO A 220 16.58 -4.11 23.44
CA PRO A 220 16.84 -2.70 23.72
C PRO A 220 18.30 -2.29 23.53
N LEU A 221 19.26 -3.16 23.88
CA LEU A 221 20.69 -2.89 23.69
C LEU A 221 21.06 -2.83 22.20
N LYS A 222 20.47 -3.72 21.37
CA LYS A 222 20.68 -3.70 19.91
C LYS A 222 20.12 -2.44 19.27
N ILE A 223 18.95 -1.97 19.72
CA ILE A 223 18.35 -0.72 19.22
C ILE A 223 19.16 0.50 19.68
N ARG A 224 19.59 0.55 20.94
CA ARG A 224 20.50 1.61 21.45
C ARG A 224 21.77 1.69 20.60
N LYS A 225 22.45 0.56 20.41
CA LYS A 225 23.65 0.48 19.58
C LYS A 225 23.41 0.99 18.16
N PHE A 226 22.32 0.56 17.53
CA PHE A 226 21.96 0.99 16.17
C PHE A 226 21.75 2.51 16.07
N LEU A 227 20.96 3.11 16.97
CA LEU A 227 20.68 4.55 16.94
C LEU A 227 21.91 5.40 17.30
N SER A 228 22.83 4.86 18.14
CA SER A 228 24.12 5.52 18.40
C SER A 228 25.05 5.51 17.20
N GLU A 229 25.12 4.40 16.46
CA GLU A 229 26.02 4.26 15.30
C GLU A 229 25.55 5.07 14.09
N GLU A 230 24.24 5.25 13.92
CA GLU A 230 23.60 5.84 12.73
C GLU A 230 22.86 7.16 13.06
N ASN A 231 23.42 7.99 13.94
CA ASN A 231 22.74 9.18 14.48
C ASN A 231 22.56 10.35 13.47
N ASP A 232 23.25 10.32 12.33
CA ASP A 232 23.26 11.44 11.37
C ASP A 232 22.08 11.43 10.38
N HIS A 233 21.20 10.43 10.48
CA HIS A 233 20.07 10.24 9.58
C HIS A 233 18.73 10.64 10.19
N LEU A 234 17.77 10.96 9.32
CA LEU A 234 16.39 11.15 9.73
C LEU A 234 15.72 9.80 10.03
N TYR A 235 15.06 9.70 11.18
CA TYR A 235 14.25 8.55 11.56
C TYR A 235 12.77 8.91 11.61
N ILE A 236 11.96 8.12 10.93
CA ILE A 236 10.50 8.20 11.02
C ILE A 236 10.04 7.15 12.01
N TYR A 237 9.25 7.58 12.99
CA TYR A 237 8.60 6.71 13.95
C TYR A 237 7.15 6.49 13.55
N ASN A 238 6.63 5.29 13.81
CA ASN A 238 5.19 5.03 13.78
C ASN A 238 4.77 4.49 15.15
N LEU A 239 3.74 5.08 15.71
CA LEU A 239 3.13 4.66 16.97
C LEU A 239 1.64 4.42 16.73
N ASP A 240 1.26 3.16 16.82
CA ASP A 240 -0.08 2.71 16.44
C ASP A 240 -0.61 1.68 17.44
N ASP A 241 -1.93 1.54 17.55
CA ASP A 241 -2.55 0.52 18.38
C ASP A 241 -2.75 -0.77 17.58
N TYR A 242 -2.01 -1.80 17.97
CA TYR A 242 -2.20 -3.13 17.41
C TYR A 242 -3.27 -3.86 18.21
N HIS A 243 -4.40 -4.13 17.55
CA HIS A 243 -5.39 -5.07 18.05
C HIS A 243 -5.03 -6.48 17.57
N ASP A 244 -4.81 -7.42 18.48
CA ASP A 244 -4.66 -8.82 18.13
C ASP A 244 -6.03 -9.42 17.75
N ILE A 245 -6.44 -9.24 16.48
CA ILE A 245 -7.74 -9.74 15.97
C ILE A 245 -7.62 -11.05 15.20
N HIS A 246 -6.45 -11.71 15.17
CA HIS A 246 -6.21 -12.82 14.24
C HIS A 246 -5.63 -14.11 14.82
N GLU A 247 -5.85 -14.43 16.10
CA GLU A 247 -5.84 -15.83 16.49
C GLU A 247 -7.25 -16.42 16.36
N LYS A 248 -7.49 -17.24 15.33
CA LYS A 248 -8.57 -18.24 15.35
C LYS A 248 -8.29 -19.21 16.51
N ARG A 249 -8.59 -18.82 17.74
CA ARG A 249 -8.60 -19.73 18.89
C ARG A 249 -9.89 -20.52 18.87
N ARG A 250 -9.75 -21.85 18.80
CA ARG A 250 -10.84 -22.74 19.15
C ARG A 250 -11.08 -22.58 20.66
N PRO A 251 -12.28 -22.16 21.12
CA PRO A 251 -12.52 -21.93 22.54
C PRO A 251 -12.28 -23.22 23.32
N ASN A 252 -11.32 -23.18 24.23
CA ASN A 252 -10.95 -24.27 25.13
C ASN A 252 -11.44 -24.02 26.57
N THR A 253 -12.05 -22.86 26.83
CA THR A 253 -12.69 -22.47 28.10
C THR A 253 -13.99 -21.68 27.84
N VAL A 254 -14.83 -21.53 28.87
CA VAL A 254 -16.09 -20.76 28.84
C VAL A 254 -15.87 -19.25 29.07
N THR A 255 -14.61 -18.81 29.17
CA THR A 255 -14.24 -17.40 29.38
C THR A 255 -13.99 -16.71 28.04
N LEU A 256 -14.68 -15.60 27.80
CA LEU A 256 -14.40 -14.72 26.66
C LEU A 256 -12.93 -14.21 26.78
N SER A 257 -12.17 -14.26 25.68
CA SER A 257 -10.84 -13.68 25.64
C SER A 257 -10.93 -12.17 25.88
N THR A 258 -10.22 -11.65 26.87
CA THR A 258 -10.09 -10.20 27.06
C THR A 258 -9.17 -9.64 25.98
N VAL A 259 -9.69 -8.74 25.14
CA VAL A 259 -8.88 -8.01 24.15
C VAL A 259 -7.85 -7.19 24.91
N LYS A 260 -6.57 -7.39 24.58
CA LYS A 260 -5.49 -6.55 25.08
C LYS A 260 -5.11 -5.55 23.99
N HIS A 261 -5.17 -4.27 24.30
CA HIS A 261 -4.71 -3.20 23.40
C HIS A 261 -3.21 -2.99 23.61
N MET A 262 -2.45 -2.99 22.52
CA MET A 262 -1.00 -2.85 22.55
C MET A 262 -0.58 -1.69 21.67
N ALA A 263 0.06 -0.69 22.25
CA ALA A 263 0.79 0.33 21.51
C ALA A 263 2.08 -0.29 20.93
N THR A 264 2.20 -0.24 19.61
CA THR A 264 3.36 -0.72 18.88
C THR A 264 4.15 0.46 18.34
N CYS A 265 5.44 0.53 18.68
CA CYS A 265 6.34 1.55 18.16
C CYS A 265 7.39 0.92 17.25
N ILE A 266 7.44 1.39 16.00
CA ILE A 266 8.47 1.03 15.03
C ILE A 266 9.21 2.29 14.56
N CYS A 267 10.44 2.12 14.10
CA CYS A 267 11.19 3.18 13.45
C CYS A 267 11.78 2.71 12.11
N LYS A 268 12.01 3.67 11.23
CA LYS A 268 12.71 3.45 9.97
C LYS A 268 13.64 4.62 9.65
N GLN A 269 14.87 4.30 9.26
CA GLN A 269 15.85 5.25 8.76
C GLN A 269 15.51 5.69 7.33
N VAL A 270 15.59 6.99 7.05
CA VAL A 270 15.48 7.56 5.71
C VAL A 270 16.91 7.87 5.23
N SER A 271 17.54 6.91 4.57
CA SER A 271 18.96 6.98 4.20
C SER A 271 19.30 8.19 3.30
N ALA A 272 18.35 8.67 2.50
CA ALA A 272 18.53 9.83 1.63
C ALA A 272 18.45 11.19 2.38
N CYS A 273 18.14 11.19 3.68
CA CYS A 273 17.90 12.41 4.45
C CYS A 273 18.76 12.45 5.72
N ALA A 274 19.52 13.54 5.87
CA ALA A 274 20.24 13.83 7.11
C ALA A 274 19.26 14.22 8.23
N SER A 275 19.69 14.08 9.48
CA SER A 275 18.92 14.55 10.63
C SER A 275 18.60 16.04 10.51
N ILE A 276 17.35 16.41 10.82
CA ILE A 276 16.88 17.80 10.68
C ILE A 276 16.92 18.46 12.07
N PRO A 277 17.52 19.65 12.22
CA PRO A 277 17.54 20.33 13.50
C PRO A 277 16.16 20.91 13.85
N ILE A 278 15.80 20.92 15.13
CA ILE A 278 14.56 21.56 15.64
C ILE A 278 14.57 23.07 15.36
N VAL A 279 15.74 23.70 15.44
CA VAL A 279 15.93 25.12 15.16
C VAL A 279 16.89 25.26 13.99
N PHE A 280 16.42 25.89 12.92
CA PHE A 280 17.23 26.20 11.74
C PHE A 280 17.14 27.70 11.45
N ASN A 281 18.27 28.39 11.24
CA ASN A 281 18.31 29.85 11.05
C ASN A 281 17.53 30.62 12.13
N ASN A 282 17.73 30.29 13.41
CA ASN A 282 17.01 30.85 14.56
C ASN A 282 15.48 30.70 14.51
N THR A 283 14.97 29.84 13.63
CA THR A 283 13.55 29.56 13.46
C THR A 283 13.27 28.16 13.95
N SER A 284 12.41 28.04 14.96
CA SER A 284 11.94 26.75 15.46
C SER A 284 10.97 26.09 14.48
N VAL A 285 11.02 24.76 14.39
CA VAL A 285 10.00 23.96 13.70
C VAL A 285 8.63 24.11 14.35
N HIS A 286 8.60 24.39 15.66
CA HIS A 286 7.36 24.64 16.40
C HIS A 286 7.00 26.12 16.34
N ASN A 287 5.79 26.42 15.86
CA ASN A 287 5.27 27.77 15.84
C ASN A 287 4.79 28.17 17.26
N PRO A 288 5.23 29.31 17.81
CA PRO A 288 4.83 29.75 19.15
C PRO A 288 3.32 29.99 19.29
N LYS A 289 2.60 30.23 18.19
CA LYS A 289 1.13 30.34 18.18
C LYS A 289 0.43 28.97 18.04
N ASN A 290 1.16 27.86 18.11
CA ASN A 290 0.75 26.53 17.66
C ASN A 290 0.35 26.52 16.17
N ILE A 291 -0.88 26.93 15.85
CA ILE A 291 -1.40 27.03 14.49
C ILE A 291 -1.75 28.49 14.19
N ASP A 292 -1.03 29.09 13.23
CA ASP A 292 -1.25 30.49 12.83
C ASP A 292 -2.22 30.56 11.64
N ALA A 293 -3.49 30.88 11.93
CA ALA A 293 -4.53 31.06 10.92
C ALA A 293 -4.17 32.15 9.88
N SER A 294 -3.49 33.22 10.29
CA SER A 294 -3.10 34.30 9.38
C SER A 294 -2.05 33.82 8.38
N ASN A 295 -1.09 33.00 8.82
CA ASN A 295 -0.10 32.39 7.93
C ASN A 295 -0.74 31.39 6.94
N ILE A 296 -1.71 30.59 7.40
CA ILE A 296 -2.46 29.68 6.51
C ILE A 296 -3.25 30.49 5.48
N CYS A 297 -3.92 31.58 5.89
CA CYS A 297 -4.62 32.47 4.97
C CYS A 297 -3.67 33.13 3.97
N PHE A 298 -2.48 33.55 4.41
CA PHE A 298 -1.46 34.11 3.53
C PHE A 298 -1.03 33.11 2.45
N ARG A 299 -0.76 31.85 2.82
CA ARG A 299 -0.40 30.80 1.84
C ARG A 299 -1.56 30.44 0.93
N LEU A 300 -2.78 30.34 1.45
CA LEU A 300 -3.97 30.13 0.62
C LEU A 300 -4.07 31.16 -0.50
N ILE A 301 -3.84 32.44 -0.20
CA ILE A 301 -3.87 33.52 -1.19
C ILE A 301 -2.63 33.49 -2.08
N ASN A 302 -1.42 33.39 -1.54
CA ASN A 302 -0.23 33.61 -2.37
C ASN A 302 0.25 32.38 -3.13
N GLU A 303 -0.01 31.18 -2.62
CA GLU A 303 0.43 29.92 -3.24
C GLU A 303 -0.69 29.21 -4.03
N TYR A 304 -1.96 29.38 -3.61
CA TYR A 304 -3.09 28.66 -4.20
C TYR A 304 -4.08 29.57 -4.97
N HIS A 305 -3.76 30.86 -5.12
CA HIS A 305 -4.56 31.76 -5.97
C HIS A 305 -4.57 31.28 -7.42
N GLY A 306 -5.75 31.32 -8.03
CA GLY A 306 -5.95 30.79 -9.38
C GLY A 306 -6.22 29.28 -9.44
N ILE A 307 -6.19 28.54 -8.33
CA ILE A 307 -6.64 27.14 -8.28
C ILE A 307 -8.16 27.06 -8.05
N PHE A 308 -8.68 27.88 -7.13
CA PHE A 308 -10.10 27.93 -6.80
C PHE A 308 -10.88 28.95 -7.65
N ASP A 309 -10.15 29.81 -8.37
CA ASP A 309 -10.69 30.90 -9.20
C ASP A 309 -10.70 30.54 -10.69
N ILE A 310 -10.52 29.26 -11.03
CA ILE A 310 -10.52 28.82 -12.43
C ILE A 310 -11.90 29.02 -13.03
N ALA A 311 -11.97 29.69 -14.18
CA ALA A 311 -13.19 29.76 -14.98
C ALA A 311 -13.65 28.35 -15.38
N TYR A 312 -14.95 28.09 -15.30
CA TYR A 312 -15.54 26.80 -15.66
C TYR A 312 -15.13 26.37 -17.08
N ASN A 313 -15.08 27.31 -18.03
CA ASN A 313 -14.65 27.04 -19.40
C ASN A 313 -13.16 26.63 -19.49
N ASN A 314 -12.29 27.22 -18.67
CA ASN A 314 -10.87 26.86 -18.62
C ASN A 314 -10.69 25.48 -17.99
N ARG A 315 -11.42 25.18 -16.92
CA ARG A 315 -11.42 23.84 -16.31
C ARG A 315 -11.97 22.77 -17.26
N LYS A 316 -13.05 23.08 -17.97
CA LYS A 316 -13.62 22.22 -19.01
C LYS A 316 -12.62 21.98 -20.14
N LYS A 317 -11.91 23.02 -20.62
CA LYS A 317 -10.84 22.87 -21.61
C LYS A 317 -9.74 21.95 -21.09
N GLN A 318 -9.27 22.13 -19.84
CA GLN A 318 -8.27 21.25 -19.22
C GLN A 318 -8.74 19.79 -19.22
N TRP A 319 -9.98 19.51 -18.83
CA TRP A 319 -10.51 18.13 -18.86
C TRP A 319 -10.58 17.54 -20.27
N LEU A 320 -10.80 18.37 -21.29
CA LEU A 320 -10.82 17.94 -22.69
C LEU A 320 -9.41 17.74 -23.27
N THR A 321 -8.42 18.55 -22.86
CA THR A 321 -7.04 18.46 -23.36
C THR A 321 -6.18 17.43 -22.65
N HIS A 322 -6.39 17.18 -21.36
CA HIS A 322 -5.51 16.28 -20.59
C HIS A 322 -5.72 14.80 -20.88
N GLY A 323 -6.70 14.42 -21.72
CA GLY A 323 -7.01 13.01 -21.99
C GLY A 323 -7.28 12.22 -20.70
N ARG A 324 -7.32 10.89 -20.77
CA ARG A 324 -7.18 10.07 -19.55
C ARG A 324 -5.79 10.39 -19.01
N LEU A 325 -5.61 10.55 -17.69
CA LEU A 325 -4.26 10.41 -17.14
C LEU A 325 -3.83 8.99 -17.53
N ASP A 326 -2.85 8.87 -18.42
CA ASP A 326 -2.24 7.59 -18.81
C ASP A 326 -1.58 7.00 -17.55
N ASN A 327 -2.40 6.39 -16.70
CA ASN A 327 -1.98 5.55 -15.58
C ASN A 327 -1.54 4.17 -16.12
N ASP A 328 -0.82 4.16 -17.25
CA ASP A 328 -0.28 2.97 -17.93
C ASP A 328 0.65 2.14 -17.03
N THR A 329 0.99 2.67 -15.85
CA THR A 329 1.87 2.04 -14.87
C THR A 329 1.16 1.19 -13.81
N PHE A 330 -0.18 1.24 -13.68
CA PHE A 330 -0.90 0.53 -12.60
C PHE A 330 -2.06 -0.35 -13.06
N ASP A 331 -2.19 -1.51 -12.42
CA ASP A 331 -3.40 -2.33 -12.49
C ASP A 331 -4.56 -1.60 -11.78
N GLN A 332 -5.76 -1.50 -12.38
CA GLN A 332 -6.95 -0.92 -11.79
C GLN A 332 -7.44 -1.68 -10.54
N ILE A 333 -7.15 -2.98 -10.40
CA ILE A 333 -7.34 -3.70 -9.13
C ILE A 333 -6.41 -3.12 -8.07
N GLU A 334 -5.14 -2.86 -8.42
CA GLU A 334 -4.22 -2.17 -7.52
C GLU A 334 -4.72 -0.76 -7.21
N LEU A 335 -5.25 0.02 -8.15
CA LEU A 335 -5.85 1.33 -7.84
C LEU A 335 -7.07 1.25 -6.88
N LEU A 336 -7.85 0.16 -6.95
CA LEU A 336 -9.02 -0.06 -6.09
C LEU A 336 -8.68 -0.68 -4.72
N THR A 337 -7.54 -1.37 -4.61
CA THR A 337 -7.09 -2.10 -3.40
C THR A 337 -5.86 -1.49 -2.72
N VAL A 338 -5.06 -0.72 -3.46
CA VAL A 338 -3.90 0.06 -3.04
C VAL A 338 -4.34 1.51 -3.07
N HIS A 339 -4.11 2.20 -1.97
CA HIS A 339 -4.30 3.63 -1.92
C HIS A 339 -3.24 4.27 -2.82
N CYS A 340 -3.65 4.78 -3.98
CA CYS A 340 -2.76 5.50 -4.89
C CYS A 340 -2.30 6.79 -4.21
N TYR A 341 -1.07 6.81 -3.75
CA TYR A 341 -0.35 8.01 -3.35
C TYR A 341 0.58 8.43 -4.50
N ASP A 342 1.33 9.52 -4.32
CA ASP A 342 2.59 9.76 -5.06
C ASP A 342 3.67 8.67 -4.78
N ASP A 343 3.34 7.61 -4.01
CA ASP A 343 4.12 6.39 -3.79
C ASP A 343 4.45 5.60 -5.08
N ALA A 344 3.93 6.05 -6.22
CA ALA A 344 4.30 5.62 -7.56
C ALA A 344 5.70 6.09 -8.01
N ILE A 345 6.42 6.88 -7.20
CA ILE A 345 7.80 7.26 -7.50
C ILE A 345 8.68 6.01 -7.52
N ALA A 346 9.00 5.53 -8.72
CA ALA A 346 9.91 4.40 -8.94
C ALA A 346 11.24 4.58 -8.18
N GLU A 347 11.68 5.83 -8.04
CA GLU A 347 12.90 6.26 -7.36
C GLU A 347 12.92 5.92 -5.86
N ARG A 348 11.74 5.78 -5.20
CA ARG A 348 11.62 5.47 -3.76
C ARG A 348 11.16 4.05 -3.46
N LYS A 349 11.33 3.11 -4.41
CA LYS A 349 10.94 1.69 -4.23
C LYS A 349 11.59 1.01 -3.02
N GLU A 350 12.87 1.27 -2.76
CA GLU A 350 13.58 0.72 -1.60
C GLU A 350 13.01 1.27 -0.26
N GLU A 351 12.68 2.56 -0.22
CA GLU A 351 12.08 3.24 0.94
C GLU A 351 10.66 2.72 1.25
N ARG A 352 9.96 2.12 0.29
CA ARG A 352 8.66 1.47 0.52
C ARG A 352 8.76 0.08 1.14
N SER A 353 9.91 -0.58 1.05
CA SER A 353 10.05 -1.93 1.58
C SER A 353 10.00 -1.95 3.11
N MET A 354 9.54 -3.04 3.73
CA MET A 354 9.67 -3.23 5.19
C MET A 354 11.13 -3.49 5.61
N LYS A 355 12.06 -3.56 4.66
CA LYS A 355 13.49 -3.73 4.94
C LYS A 355 14.00 -2.51 5.70
N GLY A 356 14.77 -2.75 6.75
CA GLY A 356 15.31 -1.70 7.61
C GLY A 356 14.32 -1.12 8.63
N VAL A 357 13.05 -1.55 8.63
CA VAL A 357 12.12 -1.24 9.72
C VAL A 357 12.56 -1.98 10.97
N ARG A 358 12.59 -1.29 12.11
CA ARG A 358 12.95 -1.87 13.41
C ARG A 358 11.83 -1.66 14.41
N LEU A 359 11.57 -2.68 15.21
CA LEU A 359 10.69 -2.57 16.37
C LEU A 359 11.42 -1.82 17.48
N ILE A 360 10.86 -0.72 17.97
CA ILE A 360 11.35 -0.03 19.16
C ILE A 360 10.83 -0.75 20.41
N GLY A 361 9.51 -0.98 20.47
CA GLY A 361 8.89 -1.62 21.62
C GLY A 361 7.39 -1.86 21.45
N LEU A 362 6.86 -2.60 22.41
CA LEU A 362 5.43 -2.90 22.56
C LEU A 362 5.04 -2.57 24.00
N GLN A 363 3.91 -1.90 24.19
CA GLN A 363 3.39 -1.59 25.51
C GLN A 363 1.87 -1.75 25.57
N GLU A 364 1.36 -2.39 26.62
CA GLU A 364 -0.08 -2.46 26.86
C GLU A 364 -0.63 -1.05 27.13
N SER A 365 -1.45 -0.55 26.22
CA SER A 365 -1.99 0.80 26.21
C SER A 365 -3.12 0.89 25.19
N ASN A 366 -4.17 1.62 25.54
CA ASN A 366 -5.28 1.90 24.62
C ASN A 366 -5.02 3.14 23.75
N LEU A 367 -3.99 3.95 24.03
CA LEU A 367 -3.72 5.19 23.29
C LEU A 367 -4.93 6.15 23.19
N HIS A 368 -5.74 6.25 24.24
CA HIS A 368 -6.95 7.10 24.28
C HIS A 368 -6.78 8.41 25.06
N SER A 369 -5.57 8.71 25.55
CA SER A 369 -5.29 9.87 26.37
C SER A 369 -3.89 10.44 26.15
N MET A 370 -3.71 11.73 26.48
CA MET A 370 -2.39 12.37 26.44
C MET A 370 -1.34 11.61 27.26
N ASN A 371 -1.72 11.12 28.44
CA ASN A 371 -0.82 10.36 29.31
C ASN A 371 -0.48 8.98 28.74
N ASP A 372 -1.39 8.35 28.00
CA ASP A 372 -1.14 7.08 27.32
C ASP A 372 -0.13 7.25 26.19
N TYR A 373 -0.25 8.32 25.40
CA TYR A 373 0.74 8.66 24.37
C TYR A 373 2.10 9.02 24.98
N ILE A 374 2.15 9.86 26.02
CA ILE A 374 3.41 10.17 26.71
C ILE A 374 4.05 8.89 27.24
N ARG A 375 3.26 7.97 27.81
CA ARG A 375 3.76 6.68 28.30
C ARG A 375 4.31 5.81 27.18
N ALA A 376 3.62 5.73 26.04
CA ALA A 376 4.09 4.99 24.88
C ALA A 376 5.37 5.59 24.29
N LEU A 377 5.47 6.92 24.23
CA LEU A 377 6.69 7.62 23.80
C LEU A 377 7.89 7.36 24.71
N LYS A 378 7.69 6.99 25.99
CA LYS A 378 8.80 6.59 26.86
C LYS A 378 9.63 5.44 26.29
N MET A 379 9.05 4.57 25.47
CA MET A 379 9.82 3.52 24.77
C MET A 379 10.95 4.10 23.92
N ILE A 380 10.71 5.25 23.27
CA ILE A 380 11.71 5.97 22.47
C ILE A 380 12.61 6.80 23.42
N LEU A 381 12.01 7.54 24.36
CA LEU A 381 12.76 8.43 25.25
C LEU A 381 13.75 7.69 26.15
N ASP A 382 13.40 6.49 26.60
CA ASP A 382 14.29 5.67 27.43
C ASP A 382 15.51 5.18 26.64
N ILE A 383 15.41 5.05 25.32
CA ILE A 383 16.53 4.78 24.42
C ILE A 383 17.32 6.06 24.16
N ASP A 384 16.64 7.19 24.00
CA ASP A 384 17.26 8.50 23.79
C ASP A 384 18.19 8.92 24.94
N LYS A 385 17.85 8.60 26.19
CA LYS A 385 18.70 8.86 27.37
C LYS A 385 20.16 8.42 27.21
N ASP A 386 20.41 7.34 26.48
CA ASP A 386 21.77 6.82 26.27
C ASP A 386 22.37 7.22 24.91
N THR A 387 21.52 7.61 23.96
CA THR A 387 21.90 7.79 22.55
C THR A 387 21.95 9.26 22.11
N GLU A 388 21.24 10.14 22.83
CA GLU A 388 21.04 11.57 22.52
C GLU A 388 20.63 11.84 21.05
N HIS A 389 19.96 10.89 20.40
CA HIS A 389 19.63 10.95 18.98
C HIS A 389 18.45 11.88 18.68
N LEU A 390 17.64 12.25 19.68
CA LEU A 390 16.57 13.24 19.56
C LEU A 390 17.05 14.65 19.93
N ARG A 391 18.20 14.80 20.57
CA ARG A 391 18.67 16.09 21.09
C ARG A 391 18.80 17.13 19.98
N ASN A 392 17.99 18.19 20.06
CA ASN A 392 17.90 19.26 19.05
C ASN A 392 17.56 18.76 17.63
N LYS A 393 17.01 17.56 17.48
CA LYS A 393 16.68 16.94 16.19
C LYS A 393 15.18 16.69 16.07
N VAL A 394 14.67 16.72 14.85
CA VAL A 394 13.27 16.46 14.52
C VAL A 394 13.06 14.95 14.34
N ALA A 395 12.02 14.42 14.98
CA ALA A 395 11.55 13.05 14.86
C ALA A 395 10.10 13.03 14.37
N PRO A 396 9.88 12.88 13.05
CA PRO A 396 8.54 12.68 12.51
C PRO A 396 7.90 11.44 13.13
N LEU A 397 6.67 11.58 13.60
CA LEU A 397 5.91 10.53 14.26
C LEU A 397 4.58 10.35 13.55
N VAL A 398 4.45 9.27 12.81
CA VAL A 398 3.18 8.84 12.23
C VAL A 398 2.32 8.33 13.38
N ALA A 399 1.17 8.96 13.56
CA ALA A 399 0.14 8.55 14.50
C ALA A 399 -1.19 9.03 13.95
N ASP A 400 -2.19 8.15 13.92
CA ASP A 400 -3.52 8.52 13.44
C ASP A 400 -4.32 9.23 14.52
N TRP A 401 -5.60 9.52 14.25
CA TRP A 401 -6.49 10.00 15.29
C TRP A 401 -6.62 8.91 16.37
N PRO A 402 -6.45 9.22 17.68
CA PRO A 402 -6.34 10.54 18.29
C PRO A 402 -4.91 11.02 18.60
N GLY A 403 -3.88 10.27 18.21
CA GLY A 403 -2.47 10.57 18.46
C GLY A 403 -2.04 11.95 17.97
N GLN A 404 -2.57 12.40 16.84
CA GLN A 404 -2.29 13.77 16.36
C GLN A 404 -2.72 14.84 17.32
N LEU A 405 -3.88 14.67 17.97
CA LEU A 405 -4.35 15.62 18.95
C LEU A 405 -3.49 15.53 20.21
N PHE A 406 -3.33 14.33 20.76
CA PHE A 406 -2.72 14.15 22.08
C PHE A 406 -1.21 14.40 22.10
N ILE A 407 -0.49 14.07 21.03
CA ILE A 407 0.93 14.38 20.91
C ILE A 407 1.12 15.90 20.73
N ARG A 408 0.33 16.55 19.87
CA ARG A 408 0.35 18.02 19.74
C ARG A 408 0.01 18.71 21.05
N LYS A 409 -0.95 18.17 21.79
CA LYS A 409 -1.35 18.68 23.10
C LYS A 409 -0.23 18.55 24.13
N ALA A 410 0.54 17.46 24.11
CA ALA A 410 1.72 17.33 24.94
C ALA A 410 2.77 18.40 24.57
N ILE A 411 3.04 18.63 23.28
CA ILE A 411 3.96 19.68 22.82
C ILE A 411 3.46 21.08 23.24
N THR A 412 2.17 21.38 23.06
CA THR A 412 1.58 22.66 23.48
C THR A 412 1.72 22.87 24.99
N ASN A 413 1.48 21.84 25.82
CA ASN A 413 1.64 21.93 27.26
C ASN A 413 3.11 21.99 27.70
N LEU A 414 4.05 21.49 26.90
CA LEU A 414 5.49 21.63 27.18
C LEU A 414 5.95 23.09 27.06
N HIS A 415 5.38 23.85 26.12
CA HIS A 415 5.71 25.27 25.90
C HIS A 415 4.90 26.26 26.75
N LYS A 416 3.94 25.78 27.53
CA LYS A 416 3.15 26.63 28.45
C LYS A 416 3.90 26.84 29.76
N ALA A 417 4.11 28.10 30.14
CA ALA A 417 4.78 28.47 31.39
C ALA A 417 4.10 27.93 32.66
N ASP A 418 2.76 27.85 32.67
CA ASP A 418 1.95 27.40 33.83
C ASP A 418 1.42 25.96 33.67
N SER A 419 2.13 25.12 32.92
CA SER A 419 1.69 23.74 32.69
C SER A 419 1.72 22.91 33.98
N GLN A 420 0.61 22.25 34.31
CA GLN A 420 0.51 21.34 35.46
C GLN A 420 1.09 19.94 35.16
N TYR A 421 1.51 19.69 33.91
CA TYR A 421 1.97 18.38 33.47
C TYR A 421 3.49 18.30 33.44
N SER A 422 4.04 17.25 34.04
CA SER A 422 5.46 16.91 33.90
C SER A 422 5.68 16.20 32.56
N ILE A 423 6.07 16.99 31.54
CA ILE A 423 6.30 16.52 30.18
C ILE A 423 7.82 16.48 29.92
N PRO A 424 8.39 15.34 29.47
CA PRO A 424 9.80 15.27 29.12
C PRO A 424 10.17 16.28 28.03
N ALA A 425 11.31 16.97 28.16
CA ALA A 425 11.74 18.01 27.23
C ALA A 425 12.00 17.45 25.82
N GLU A 426 12.38 16.17 25.75
CA GLU A 426 12.63 15.42 24.53
C GLU A 426 11.37 15.26 23.67
N ILE A 427 10.16 15.42 24.24
CA ILE A 427 8.90 15.44 23.46
C ILE A 427 8.90 16.57 22.43
N ASN A 428 9.66 17.65 22.67
CA ASN A 428 9.83 18.74 21.71
C ASN A 428 10.43 18.28 20.37
N SER A 429 11.06 17.11 20.32
CA SER A 429 11.63 16.55 19.09
C SER A 429 10.56 16.00 18.15
N PHE A 430 9.41 15.57 18.67
CA PHE A 430 8.40 14.89 17.87
C PHE A 430 7.57 15.84 17.01
N ILE A 431 7.33 15.44 15.76
CA ILE A 431 6.40 16.11 14.85
C ILE A 431 5.31 15.11 14.43
N PRO A 432 4.12 15.16 15.06
CA PRO A 432 3.04 14.24 14.72
C PRO A 432 2.49 14.54 13.32
N ILE A 433 2.51 13.52 12.45
CA ILE A 433 2.06 13.58 11.06
C ILE A 433 0.91 12.59 10.83
N LEU A 434 -0.05 13.00 10.01
CA LEU A 434 -1.13 12.14 9.53
C LEU A 434 -0.61 11.27 8.39
N GLY A 435 -0.86 9.96 8.49
CA GLY A 435 -0.59 9.05 7.40
C GLY A 435 -1.31 9.54 6.13
N PRO A 436 -0.63 9.66 4.98
CA PRO A 436 -1.28 10.00 3.71
C PRO A 436 -2.49 9.09 3.41
N LEU A 437 -2.46 7.85 3.93
CA LEU A 437 -3.54 6.87 3.84
C LEU A 437 -4.86 7.43 4.32
N HIS A 438 -4.85 7.94 5.54
CA HIS A 438 -6.02 8.45 6.23
C HIS A 438 -6.53 9.71 5.54
N VAL A 439 -5.63 10.57 5.04
CA VAL A 439 -6.03 11.72 4.21
C VAL A 439 -6.81 11.26 2.98
N SER A 440 -6.29 10.29 2.24
CA SER A 440 -6.96 9.77 1.04
C SER A 440 -8.28 9.07 1.36
N LEU A 441 -8.31 8.24 2.41
CA LEU A 441 -9.51 7.50 2.83
C LEU A 441 -10.62 8.47 3.25
N ASN A 442 -10.30 9.40 4.15
CA ASN A 442 -11.25 10.39 4.65
C ASN A 442 -11.76 11.28 3.51
N SER A 443 -10.90 11.64 2.54
CA SER A 443 -11.32 12.42 1.38
C SER A 443 -12.35 11.68 0.53
N ARG A 444 -12.12 10.39 0.24
CA ARG A 444 -13.06 9.57 -0.56
C ARG A 444 -14.37 9.33 0.19
N GLU A 445 -14.29 9.06 1.48
CA GLU A 445 -15.47 8.92 2.35
C GLU A 445 -16.27 10.23 2.40
N HIS A 446 -15.61 11.38 2.58
CA HIS A 446 -16.26 12.69 2.56
C HIS A 446 -17.01 12.96 1.25
N VAL A 447 -16.43 12.62 0.10
CA VAL A 447 -17.12 12.77 -1.19
C VAL A 447 -18.40 11.93 -1.22
N LEU A 448 -18.34 10.67 -0.78
CA LEU A 448 -19.52 9.82 -0.73
C LEU A 448 -20.58 10.37 0.23
N ILE A 449 -20.18 10.83 1.42
CA ILE A 449 -21.12 11.35 2.44
C ILE A 449 -21.79 12.64 1.94
N ILE A 450 -21.04 13.57 1.34
CA ILE A 450 -21.58 14.83 0.82
C ILE A 450 -22.60 14.54 -0.30
N TYR A 451 -22.26 13.66 -1.23
CA TYR A 451 -23.10 13.35 -2.40
C TYR A 451 -23.88 12.04 -2.23
N TYR A 452 -24.20 11.66 -0.97
CA TYR A 452 -24.76 10.35 -0.65
C TYR A 452 -26.03 10.04 -1.43
N THR A 453 -26.90 11.03 -1.59
CA THR A 453 -28.21 10.90 -2.25
C THR A 453 -28.06 10.58 -3.73
N PHE A 454 -27.07 11.18 -4.39
CA PHE A 454 -26.67 10.84 -5.75
C PHE A 454 -26.12 9.41 -5.82
N PHE A 455 -25.15 9.06 -4.96
CA PHE A 455 -24.55 7.73 -4.95
C PHE A 455 -25.54 6.62 -4.59
N GLN A 456 -26.54 6.92 -3.75
CA GLN A 456 -27.62 6.01 -3.42
C GLN A 456 -28.51 5.74 -4.64
N LYS A 457 -28.89 6.76 -5.42
CA LYS A 457 -29.65 6.59 -6.66
C LYS A 457 -28.86 5.81 -7.71
N LEU A 458 -27.58 6.14 -7.87
CA LEU A 458 -26.65 5.40 -8.73
C LEU A 458 -26.62 3.92 -8.31
N PHE A 459 -26.36 3.65 -7.03
CA PHE A 459 -26.26 2.31 -6.48
C PHE A 459 -27.54 1.49 -6.72
N HIS A 460 -28.72 2.04 -6.41
CA HIS A 460 -29.99 1.36 -6.64
C HIS A 460 -30.28 1.09 -8.13
N THR A 461 -29.77 1.94 -9.03
CA THR A 461 -29.94 1.75 -10.48
C THR A 461 -29.02 0.66 -11.00
N VAL A 462 -27.76 0.67 -10.54
CA VAL A 462 -26.72 -0.24 -11.01
C VAL A 462 -26.86 -1.64 -10.42
N PHE A 463 -27.05 -1.74 -9.10
CA PHE A 463 -27.09 -3.00 -8.32
C PHE A 463 -28.52 -3.49 -8.03
N GLY A 464 -29.53 -2.63 -8.20
CA GLY A 464 -30.95 -2.98 -8.11
C GLY A 464 -31.68 -2.34 -6.92
N LYS A 465 -32.96 -1.98 -7.13
CA LYS A 465 -33.78 -1.20 -6.19
C LYS A 465 -34.02 -1.83 -4.81
N LYS A 466 -33.81 -3.15 -4.67
CA LYS A 466 -33.97 -3.88 -3.40
C LYS A 466 -32.70 -3.91 -2.55
N LYS A 467 -31.56 -3.49 -3.11
CA LYS A 467 -30.27 -3.44 -2.41
C LYS A 467 -30.18 -2.16 -1.59
N VAL A 468 -29.50 -2.20 -0.45
CA VAL A 468 -29.36 -1.07 0.46
C VAL A 468 -27.91 -0.63 0.47
N LEU A 469 -27.67 0.65 0.18
CA LEU A 469 -26.38 1.29 0.44
C LEU A 469 -26.35 1.72 1.92
N ALA A 470 -25.32 1.32 2.65
CA ALA A 470 -25.11 1.77 4.03
C ALA A 470 -24.79 3.28 4.06
N LYS A 471 -25.14 3.99 5.14
CA LYS A 471 -24.78 5.41 5.30
C LYS A 471 -23.26 5.64 5.39
N LYS A 472 -22.53 4.64 5.87
CA LYS A 472 -21.06 4.57 5.90
C LYS A 472 -20.62 3.23 5.26
N PRO A 473 -20.53 3.15 3.92
CA PRO A 473 -20.10 1.92 3.23
C PRO A 473 -18.63 1.60 3.51
N LYS A 474 -18.24 0.33 3.30
CA LYS A 474 -16.84 -0.07 3.43
C LYS A 474 -15.94 0.67 2.42
N PRO A 475 -14.63 0.90 2.73
CA PRO A 475 -13.71 1.61 1.84
C PRO A 475 -13.67 1.08 0.40
N TRP A 476 -13.73 -0.24 0.21
CA TRP A 476 -13.74 -0.85 -1.13
C TRP A 476 -15.00 -0.49 -1.94
N ARG A 477 -16.14 -0.29 -1.28
CA ARG A 477 -17.40 0.09 -1.90
C ARG A 477 -17.42 1.57 -2.27
N ILE A 478 -16.86 2.41 -1.41
CA ILE A 478 -16.61 3.82 -1.72
C ILE A 478 -15.75 3.91 -2.99
N ASN A 479 -14.61 3.21 -3.01
CA ASN A 479 -13.73 3.19 -4.18
C ASN A 479 -14.46 2.70 -5.44
N LEU A 480 -15.26 1.62 -5.35
CA LEU A 480 -16.03 1.10 -6.48
C LEU A 480 -17.02 2.13 -7.03
N LEU A 481 -17.77 2.81 -6.16
CA LEU A 481 -18.76 3.81 -6.59
C LEU A 481 -18.10 5.02 -7.25
N LEU A 482 -16.98 5.48 -6.70
CA LEU A 482 -16.19 6.58 -7.27
C LEU A 482 -15.65 6.20 -8.65
N ASP A 483 -15.07 5.00 -8.77
CA ASP A 483 -14.48 4.51 -10.02
C ASP A 483 -15.57 4.23 -11.09
N LEU A 484 -16.69 3.62 -10.73
CA LEU A 484 -17.83 3.44 -11.63
C LEU A 484 -18.38 4.77 -12.13
N THR A 485 -18.47 5.77 -11.26
CA THR A 485 -18.94 7.11 -11.64
C THR A 485 -17.97 7.76 -12.62
N TYR A 486 -16.67 7.69 -12.33
CA TYR A 486 -15.63 8.23 -13.20
C TYR A 486 -15.61 7.54 -14.56
N ASN A 487 -15.55 6.21 -14.59
CA ASN A 487 -15.49 5.44 -15.83
C ASN A 487 -16.79 5.50 -16.62
N GLY A 488 -17.95 5.45 -15.95
CA GLY A 488 -19.25 5.58 -16.62
C GLY A 488 -19.46 6.96 -17.25
N TRP A 489 -18.83 8.01 -16.71
CA TRP A 489 -18.79 9.33 -17.34
C TRP A 489 -17.80 9.38 -18.52
N TYR A 490 -16.66 8.70 -18.39
CA TYR A 490 -15.57 8.75 -19.37
C TYR A 490 -15.74 7.79 -20.55
N GLU A 491 -16.70 6.85 -20.56
CA GLU A 491 -16.94 5.88 -21.65
C GLU A 491 -17.35 6.54 -22.98
N ARG A 492 -16.37 7.21 -23.58
CA ARG A 492 -16.29 7.66 -24.97
C ARG A 492 -15.18 6.92 -25.72
N ASN A 493 -14.45 5.97 -25.10
CA ASN A 493 -13.48 5.09 -25.77
C ASN A 493 -13.25 3.76 -25.03
N HIS A 494 -12.90 2.75 -25.82
CA HIS A 494 -12.93 1.32 -25.56
C HIS A 494 -12.03 0.77 -24.42
N CYS A 495 -12.62 -0.12 -23.62
CA CYS A 495 -12.16 -1.48 -23.29
C CYS A 495 -10.84 -1.72 -22.51
N GLU A 496 -10.34 -0.78 -21.70
CA GLU A 496 -9.21 -1.06 -20.78
C GLU A 496 -9.61 -1.91 -19.55
N LEU A 497 -10.85 -1.77 -19.05
CA LEU A 497 -11.42 -2.49 -17.90
C LEU A 497 -11.29 -4.04 -17.95
N LYS A 498 -11.14 -4.61 -19.14
CA LYS A 498 -11.08 -6.05 -19.37
C LYS A 498 -9.65 -6.60 -19.23
N ASP A 499 -8.67 -5.85 -19.68
CA ASP A 499 -7.28 -6.28 -19.76
C ASP A 499 -6.49 -5.90 -18.50
N THR A 500 -6.98 -4.94 -17.72
CA THR A 500 -6.34 -4.49 -16.48
C THR A 500 -6.56 -5.45 -15.30
N PHE A 501 -7.76 -6.02 -15.15
CA PHE A 501 -8.17 -6.81 -13.97
C PHE A 501 -7.73 -8.29 -14.00
N GLU A 502 -6.80 -8.66 -14.88
CA GLU A 502 -6.43 -10.05 -15.12
C GLU A 502 -5.34 -10.61 -14.18
N LYS A 503 -4.79 -9.82 -13.23
CA LYS A 503 -3.68 -10.28 -12.38
C LYS A 503 -3.81 -9.98 -10.87
N THR A 504 -4.18 -11.03 -10.15
CA THR A 504 -3.74 -11.37 -8.79
C THR A 504 -4.04 -10.39 -7.64
N LYS A 505 -5.33 -10.23 -7.31
CA LYS A 505 -5.90 -10.29 -5.94
C LYS A 505 -7.41 -10.54 -6.06
N ALA A 506 -8.02 -11.25 -5.12
CA ALA A 506 -9.44 -11.63 -5.17
C ALA A 506 -10.35 -10.41 -4.89
N TYR A 507 -10.56 -9.56 -5.89
CA TYR A 507 -11.57 -8.51 -5.85
C TYR A 507 -12.99 -9.12 -5.93
N PRO A 508 -14.03 -8.53 -5.29
CA PRO A 508 -15.37 -9.12 -5.24
C PRO A 508 -16.04 -9.34 -6.61
N TYR A 509 -15.62 -8.61 -7.63
CA TYR A 509 -16.23 -8.61 -8.96
C TYR A 509 -15.28 -9.06 -10.06
N LYS A 510 -15.82 -9.84 -11.01
CA LYS A 510 -15.10 -10.27 -12.23
C LYS A 510 -15.10 -9.16 -13.29
N PRO A 511 -14.13 -9.14 -14.23
CA PRO A 511 -14.04 -8.11 -15.27
C PRO A 511 -15.33 -7.93 -16.11
N SER A 512 -15.99 -9.03 -16.46
CA SER A 512 -17.27 -8.99 -17.20
C SER A 512 -18.40 -8.35 -16.40
N SER A 513 -18.40 -8.52 -15.09
CA SER A 513 -19.38 -7.90 -14.20
C SER A 513 -19.13 -6.41 -14.06
N LEU A 514 -17.85 -5.99 -13.95
CA LEU A 514 -17.49 -4.57 -13.90
C LEU A 514 -17.88 -3.82 -15.17
N LYS A 515 -17.59 -4.37 -16.36
CA LYS A 515 -18.03 -3.76 -17.63
C LYS A 515 -19.54 -3.52 -17.66
N LEU A 516 -20.32 -4.51 -17.23
CA LEU A 516 -21.77 -4.37 -17.14
C LEU A 516 -22.21 -3.28 -16.16
N LEU A 517 -21.53 -3.16 -15.01
CA LEU A 517 -21.80 -2.09 -14.05
C LEU A 517 -21.46 -0.72 -14.63
N THR A 518 -20.36 -0.59 -15.39
CA THR A 518 -19.98 0.64 -16.07
C THR A 518 -21.02 1.04 -17.12
N ASP A 519 -21.43 0.12 -18.01
CA ASP A 519 -22.48 0.39 -19.02
C ASP A 519 -23.79 0.86 -18.34
N LYS A 520 -24.18 0.20 -17.23
CA LYS A 520 -25.36 0.62 -16.43
C LYS A 520 -25.19 2.00 -15.80
N THR A 521 -23.99 2.30 -15.31
CA THR A 521 -23.65 3.59 -14.70
C THR A 521 -23.70 4.70 -15.75
N ALA A 522 -23.14 4.46 -16.93
CA ALA A 522 -23.17 5.40 -18.05
C ALA A 522 -24.61 5.72 -18.48
N LEU A 523 -25.47 4.69 -18.61
CA LEU A 523 -26.90 4.88 -18.87
C LEU A 523 -27.59 5.72 -17.79
N PHE A 524 -27.36 5.39 -16.52
CA PHE A 524 -27.91 6.18 -15.42
C PHE A 524 -27.48 7.64 -15.48
N LEU A 525 -26.19 7.90 -15.73
CA LEU A 525 -25.65 9.26 -15.82
C LEU A 525 -26.31 10.04 -16.97
N LEU A 526 -26.44 9.43 -18.15
CA LEU A 526 -27.11 10.04 -19.30
C LEU A 526 -28.56 10.41 -18.95
N ASP A 527 -29.36 9.44 -18.51
CA ASP A 527 -30.76 9.68 -18.14
C ASP A 527 -30.87 10.77 -17.05
N TYR A 528 -29.98 10.72 -16.06
CA TYR A 528 -29.96 11.67 -14.96
C TYR A 528 -29.64 13.10 -15.42
N PHE A 529 -28.65 13.29 -16.29
CA PHE A 529 -28.31 14.61 -16.84
C PHE A 529 -29.39 15.14 -17.79
N GLN A 530 -30.05 14.26 -18.55
CA GLN A 530 -31.21 14.65 -19.34
C GLN A 530 -32.33 15.21 -18.46
N GLU A 531 -32.61 14.54 -17.34
CA GLU A 531 -33.61 15.01 -16.38
C GLU A 531 -33.18 16.31 -15.69
N ILE A 532 -31.89 16.53 -15.43
CA ILE A 532 -31.39 17.84 -14.98
C ILE A 532 -31.70 18.92 -16.02
N PHE A 533 -31.41 18.65 -17.30
CA PHE A 533 -31.65 19.60 -18.39
C PHE A 533 -33.14 19.97 -18.53
N LYS A 534 -34.04 18.98 -18.55
CA LYS A 534 -35.50 19.22 -18.61
C LYS A 534 -36.07 19.99 -17.40
N ASN A 535 -35.35 20.01 -16.28
CA ASN A 535 -35.78 20.60 -15.02
C ASN A 535 -35.04 21.89 -14.65
N GLN A 536 -34.38 22.53 -15.62
CA GLN A 536 -33.76 23.85 -15.43
C GLN A 536 -34.76 24.87 -14.87
N GLY A 537 -34.29 25.70 -13.93
CA GLY A 537 -35.10 26.74 -13.27
C GLY A 537 -36.13 26.25 -12.24
N LYS A 538 -36.30 24.92 -12.04
CA LYS A 538 -37.31 24.39 -11.09
C LYS A 538 -36.80 24.25 -9.65
N SER A 539 -35.48 24.18 -9.45
CA SER A 539 -34.86 24.11 -8.12
C SER A 539 -34.94 25.46 -7.40
N LYS A 540 -35.14 25.47 -6.08
CA LYS A 540 -35.33 26.70 -5.30
C LYS A 540 -34.59 26.68 -3.96
N SER A 541 -34.27 27.86 -3.45
CA SER A 541 -33.67 28.02 -2.13
C SER A 541 -34.75 28.06 -1.03
N ILE A 542 -34.45 27.43 0.11
CA ILE A 542 -35.31 27.37 1.28
C ILE A 542 -34.56 27.99 2.46
N LYS A 543 -35.19 28.94 3.15
CA LYS A 543 -34.67 29.52 4.40
C LYS A 543 -35.34 28.87 5.61
N LEU A 544 -34.56 28.12 6.40
CA LEU A 544 -35.04 27.55 7.65
C LEU A 544 -35.02 28.61 8.76
N LYS A 545 -36.20 29.00 9.26
CA LYS A 545 -36.39 30.03 10.29
C LYS A 545 -35.63 29.77 11.61
N LYS A 546 -35.26 28.51 11.92
CA LYS A 546 -34.61 28.12 13.19
C LYS A 546 -33.07 28.07 13.18
N LYS A 547 -32.39 28.00 12.01
CA LYS A 547 -30.92 27.78 11.94
C LYS A 547 -30.12 28.85 11.17
N LYS A 548 -30.77 29.85 10.55
CA LYS A 548 -30.11 30.82 9.63
C LYS A 548 -29.29 30.15 8.51
N THR A 549 -29.52 28.87 8.19
CA THR A 549 -28.85 28.15 7.11
C THR A 549 -29.75 28.10 5.87
N LEU A 550 -29.20 28.44 4.71
CA LEU A 550 -29.84 28.21 3.41
C LEU A 550 -29.76 26.72 3.09
N GLN A 551 -30.85 26.16 2.58
CA GLN A 551 -30.87 24.84 1.94
C GLN A 551 -31.40 24.97 0.53
N TYR A 552 -31.13 23.98 -0.31
CA TYR A 552 -31.54 23.99 -1.71
C TYR A 552 -32.38 22.75 -2.01
N GLU A 553 -33.60 22.98 -2.50
CA GLU A 553 -34.44 21.91 -3.02
C GLU A 553 -34.02 21.62 -4.46
N LEU A 554 -33.37 20.48 -4.65
CA LEU A 554 -32.93 20.01 -5.96
C LEU A 554 -34.06 19.20 -6.60
N PHE A 555 -34.75 19.79 -7.57
CA PHE A 555 -35.98 19.25 -8.14
C PHE A 555 -35.78 17.85 -8.76
N THR A 556 -34.68 17.64 -9.49
CA THR A 556 -34.34 16.34 -10.08
C THR A 556 -34.00 15.28 -9.03
N LEU A 557 -33.45 15.70 -7.88
CA LEU A 557 -33.21 14.79 -6.77
C LEU A 557 -34.46 14.55 -5.92
N ARG A 558 -35.44 15.46 -5.96
CA ARG A 558 -36.60 15.51 -5.04
C ARG A 558 -36.18 15.52 -3.59
N GLU A 559 -35.06 16.20 -3.33
CA GLU A 559 -34.47 16.29 -2.00
C GLU A 559 -33.96 17.70 -1.72
N THR A 560 -33.97 18.03 -0.43
CA THR A 560 -33.40 19.26 0.09
C THR A 560 -31.99 18.96 0.57
N VAL A 561 -31.00 19.62 -0.02
CA VAL A 561 -29.58 19.39 0.26
C VAL A 561 -28.94 20.56 0.99
N ASP A 562 -27.85 20.24 1.69
CA ASP A 562 -26.96 21.23 2.29
C ASP A 562 -26.14 21.95 1.19
N PRO A 563 -25.82 23.26 1.35
CA PRO A 563 -25.00 24.01 0.40
C PRO A 563 -23.64 23.37 0.08
N LYS A 564 -23.11 22.51 0.96
CA LYS A 564 -21.88 21.72 0.69
C LYS A 564 -21.99 20.77 -0.51
N CYS A 565 -23.22 20.45 -0.94
CA CYS A 565 -23.46 19.64 -2.14
C CYS A 565 -23.41 20.47 -3.44
N LEU A 566 -23.22 21.78 -3.33
CA LEU A 566 -23.18 22.72 -4.44
C LEU A 566 -21.77 23.31 -4.59
N PRO A 567 -21.47 23.97 -5.73
CA PRO A 567 -20.24 24.74 -5.87
C PRO A 567 -19.98 25.66 -4.67
N THR A 568 -18.72 25.82 -4.28
CA THR A 568 -18.33 26.51 -3.02
C THR A 568 -18.99 27.87 -2.85
N GLY A 569 -19.24 28.61 -3.93
CA GLY A 569 -19.88 29.91 -3.89
C GLY A 569 -21.24 29.89 -3.20
N TYR A 570 -22.01 28.81 -3.31
CA TYR A 570 -23.31 28.67 -2.63
C TYR A 570 -23.21 28.55 -1.10
N SER A 571 -22.02 28.24 -0.59
CA SER A 571 -21.69 28.25 0.85
C SER A 571 -21.11 29.59 1.31
N ALA A 572 -20.75 30.49 0.40
CA ALA A 572 -20.27 31.83 0.73
C ALA A 572 -21.40 32.70 1.31
N ASN A 573 -21.03 33.84 1.91
CA ASN A 573 -22.02 34.80 2.44
C ASN A 573 -22.98 35.30 1.36
N ILE A 574 -22.43 35.49 0.17
CA ILE A 574 -23.12 35.95 -1.01
C ILE A 574 -23.14 34.77 -1.98
N PRO A 575 -24.26 34.06 -2.12
CA PRO A 575 -24.37 32.97 -3.08
C PRO A 575 -24.32 33.51 -4.52
N PRO A 576 -23.97 32.67 -5.50
CA PRO A 576 -23.96 33.05 -6.90
C PRO A 576 -25.32 33.52 -7.37
N SER A 577 -25.32 34.53 -8.23
CA SER A 577 -26.53 35.10 -8.84
C SER A 577 -26.69 34.51 -10.25
N PRO A 578 -27.67 33.61 -10.48
CA PRO A 578 -27.91 33.11 -11.83
C PRO A 578 -28.21 34.27 -12.78
N ASP A 579 -27.59 34.25 -13.96
CA ASP A 579 -27.77 35.24 -15.04
C ASP A 579 -27.38 36.69 -14.70
N ALA A 580 -26.67 36.93 -13.60
CA ALA A 580 -26.18 38.24 -13.19
C ALA A 580 -24.73 38.21 -12.74
N CYS A 581 -24.02 39.32 -12.95
CA CYS A 581 -22.66 39.50 -12.47
C CYS A 581 -22.65 39.67 -10.94
N ASP A 582 -21.86 38.85 -10.25
CA ASP A 582 -21.74 38.82 -8.79
C ASP A 582 -20.93 39.99 -8.21
N HIS A 583 -20.40 40.85 -9.09
CA HIS A 583 -19.80 42.14 -8.73
C HIS A 583 -20.78 43.30 -8.95
N CYS A 584 -21.17 43.58 -10.20
CA CYS A 584 -21.96 44.77 -10.55
C CYS A 584 -23.48 44.57 -10.51
N ARG A 585 -23.96 43.33 -10.29
CA ARG A 585 -25.39 42.93 -10.21
C ARG A 585 -26.21 43.18 -11.47
N LYS A 586 -25.58 43.52 -12.59
CA LYS A 586 -26.23 43.61 -13.91
C LYS A 586 -26.33 42.23 -14.54
N LYS A 587 -27.19 42.09 -15.54
CA LYS A 587 -27.31 40.87 -16.35
C LYS A 587 -25.92 40.45 -16.85
N LEU A 588 -25.61 39.15 -16.75
CA LEU A 588 -24.35 38.60 -17.25
C LEU A 588 -24.50 38.28 -18.73
N ASP A 589 -24.09 39.21 -19.58
CA ASP A 589 -24.15 39.14 -21.04
C ASP A 589 -22.77 38.83 -21.67
N ASP A 590 -21.68 39.31 -21.06
CA ASP A 590 -20.31 39.02 -21.48
C ASP A 590 -19.39 38.75 -20.29
N GLY A 591 -18.99 37.49 -20.07
CA GLY A 591 -18.14 37.18 -18.92
C GLY A 591 -17.85 35.70 -18.72
N GLU A 592 -17.39 35.38 -17.52
CA GLU A 592 -17.04 34.02 -17.12
C GLU A 592 -17.75 33.61 -15.83
N VAL A 593 -18.15 32.34 -15.78
CA VAL A 593 -18.60 31.68 -14.55
C VAL A 593 -17.46 30.84 -14.01
N LEU A 594 -17.09 31.07 -12.76
CA LEU A 594 -16.02 30.33 -12.08
C LEU A 594 -16.51 28.96 -11.60
N ILE A 595 -15.60 28.04 -11.30
CA ILE A 595 -15.95 26.71 -10.77
C ILE A 595 -16.74 26.77 -9.45
N CYS A 596 -16.61 27.86 -8.68
CA CYS A 596 -17.37 28.09 -7.46
C CYS A 596 -18.83 28.50 -7.72
N GLY A 597 -19.21 28.74 -8.99
CA GLY A 597 -20.54 29.13 -9.42
C GLY A 597 -20.74 30.64 -9.61
N HIS A 598 -19.87 31.49 -9.04
CA HIS A 598 -19.96 32.95 -9.21
C HIS A 598 -19.64 33.37 -10.65
N GLY A 599 -20.45 34.29 -11.19
CA GLY A 599 -20.31 34.83 -12.54
C GLY A 599 -19.84 36.28 -12.52
N TYR A 600 -18.91 36.64 -13.40
CA TYR A 600 -18.37 37.99 -13.50
C TYR A 600 -18.26 38.43 -14.96
N HIS A 601 -18.61 39.70 -15.23
CA HIS A 601 -18.22 40.35 -16.48
C HIS A 601 -16.69 40.36 -16.62
N PHE A 602 -16.14 40.31 -17.84
CA PHE A 602 -14.68 40.31 -18.03
C PHE A 602 -13.99 41.50 -17.33
N GLU A 603 -14.55 42.70 -17.50
CA GLU A 603 -14.04 43.91 -16.83
C GLU A 603 -14.15 43.82 -15.30
N CYS A 604 -15.31 43.35 -14.80
CA CYS A 604 -15.50 43.14 -13.37
C CYS A 604 -14.55 42.10 -12.79
N TYR A 605 -14.24 41.05 -13.57
CA TYR A 605 -13.32 40.00 -13.16
C TYR A 605 -11.87 40.49 -13.12
N GLN A 606 -11.47 41.29 -14.10
CA GLN A 606 -10.17 41.96 -14.12
C GLN A 606 -10.01 42.94 -12.96
N MET A 607 -11.04 43.73 -12.62
CA MET A 607 -11.03 44.61 -11.45
C MET A 607 -10.85 43.86 -10.12
N MET A 608 -11.20 42.58 -10.11
CA MET A 608 -11.09 41.69 -8.95
C MET A 608 -9.81 40.86 -8.98
N GLU A 609 -8.85 41.21 -9.85
CA GLU A 609 -7.55 40.55 -10.01
C GLU A 609 -7.66 39.07 -10.37
N TYR A 610 -8.72 38.70 -11.10
CA TYR A 610 -9.02 37.32 -11.49
C TYR A 610 -9.25 36.37 -10.30
N GLY A 611 -9.79 36.90 -9.19
CA GLY A 611 -10.10 36.15 -7.98
C GLY A 611 -11.56 36.26 -7.54
N CYS A 612 -12.09 35.20 -6.94
CA CYS A 612 -13.41 35.21 -6.31
C CYS A 612 -13.32 35.67 -4.84
N ARG A 613 -13.45 36.98 -4.60
CA ARG A 613 -13.41 37.54 -3.23
C ARG A 613 -14.45 36.93 -2.28
N HIS A 614 -15.62 36.53 -2.79
CA HIS A 614 -16.68 35.89 -1.98
C HIS A 614 -16.22 34.54 -1.42
N CYS A 615 -15.54 33.73 -2.25
CA CYS A 615 -14.99 32.44 -1.82
C CYS A 615 -13.74 32.62 -0.96
N GLU A 616 -12.89 33.59 -1.28
CA GLU A 616 -11.71 33.93 -0.47
C GLU A 616 -12.09 34.27 0.98
N GLU A 617 -13.09 35.14 1.18
CA GLU A 617 -13.61 35.46 2.51
C GLU A 617 -14.26 34.27 3.22
N TYR A 618 -14.93 33.39 2.46
CA TYR A 618 -15.48 32.15 2.99
C TYR A 618 -14.37 31.22 3.53
N TYR A 619 -13.32 31.00 2.74
CA TYR A 619 -12.20 30.16 3.14
C TYR A 619 -11.43 30.75 4.32
N LYS A 620 -11.13 32.06 4.32
CA LYS A 620 -10.49 32.74 5.46
C LYS A 620 -11.27 32.51 6.75
N ARG A 621 -12.59 32.72 6.74
CA ARG A 621 -13.42 32.51 7.93
C ARG A 621 -13.47 31.05 8.36
N GLY A 622 -13.53 30.12 7.42
CA GLY A 622 -13.43 28.69 7.69
C GLY A 622 -12.11 28.31 8.37
N ILE A 623 -10.98 28.85 7.88
CA ILE A 623 -9.66 28.67 8.48
C ILE A 623 -9.64 29.18 9.90
N TYR A 624 -10.04 30.44 10.15
CA TYR A 624 -10.09 30.98 11.51
C TYR A 624 -10.98 30.15 12.43
N SER A 625 -12.16 29.76 11.98
CA SER A 625 -13.10 28.94 12.77
C SER A 625 -12.49 27.58 13.14
N ASN A 626 -11.90 26.88 12.17
CA ASN A 626 -11.32 25.56 12.39
C ASN A 626 -10.07 25.63 13.26
N VAL A 627 -9.20 26.61 13.03
CA VAL A 627 -7.98 26.84 13.83
C VAL A 627 -8.36 27.15 15.27
N ASN A 628 -9.31 28.08 15.50
CA ASN A 628 -9.75 28.41 16.86
C ASN A 628 -10.34 27.19 17.58
N SER A 629 -11.20 26.42 16.91
CA SER A 629 -11.77 25.20 17.48
C SER A 629 -10.68 24.16 17.83
N PHE A 630 -9.68 23.99 16.95
CA PHE A 630 -8.59 23.06 17.21
C PHE A 630 -7.68 23.54 18.35
N LEU A 631 -7.35 24.83 18.40
CA LEU A 631 -6.59 25.45 19.50
C LEU A 631 -7.32 25.32 20.84
N GLU A 632 -8.65 25.51 20.87
CA GLU A 632 -9.44 25.28 22.07
C GLU A 632 -9.34 23.83 22.56
N ARG A 633 -9.37 22.84 21.65
CA ARG A 633 -9.19 21.42 22.01
C ARG A 633 -7.78 21.13 22.53
N LEU A 634 -6.74 21.70 21.92
CA LEU A 634 -5.35 21.57 22.38
C LEU A 634 -5.14 22.21 23.74
N GLU A 635 -5.66 23.42 23.95
CA GLU A 635 -5.33 24.21 25.13
C GLU A 635 -6.24 23.94 26.33
N ARG A 636 -7.53 23.64 26.08
CA ARG A 636 -8.59 23.56 27.09
C ARG A 636 -9.42 22.27 27.03
N GLY A 637 -9.29 21.47 25.97
CA GLY A 637 -10.05 20.23 25.83
C GLY A 637 -9.71 19.18 26.90
N PRO A 638 -10.48 18.09 26.99
CA PRO A 638 -10.14 16.97 27.85
C PRO A 638 -8.83 16.30 27.41
N ASN A 639 -8.17 15.59 28.33
CA ASN A 639 -6.96 14.80 28.05
C ASN A 639 -7.25 13.35 27.71
N VAL A 640 -8.53 13.00 27.59
CA VAL A 640 -9.06 11.68 27.29
C VAL A 640 -10.11 11.86 26.21
N LEU A 641 -10.30 10.85 25.36
CA LEU A 641 -11.40 10.86 24.42
C LEU A 641 -12.74 10.93 25.15
N THR A 642 -13.60 11.82 24.69
CA THR A 642 -15.01 11.86 25.05
C THR A 642 -15.72 10.61 24.52
N SER A 643 -16.91 10.30 25.04
CA SER A 643 -17.71 9.15 24.56
C SER A 643 -18.04 9.27 23.07
N GLU A 644 -18.32 10.48 22.58
CA GLU A 644 -18.62 10.75 21.17
C GLU A 644 -17.38 10.52 20.27
N GLU A 645 -16.18 10.84 20.76
CA GLU A 645 -14.92 10.63 20.04
C GLU A 645 -14.48 9.16 20.00
N LYS A 646 -14.92 8.34 20.97
CA LYS A 646 -14.68 6.88 20.96
C LYS A 646 -15.57 6.13 19.97
N ASP A 647 -16.76 6.65 19.71
CA ASP A 647 -17.70 6.04 18.75
C ASP A 647 -17.24 6.23 17.28
N GLU A 648 -16.28 7.14 17.02
CA GLU A 648 -15.62 7.27 15.72
C GLU A 648 -14.61 6.14 15.42
N GLU A 649 -14.12 5.42 16.43
CA GLU A 649 -13.14 4.32 16.33
C GLU A 649 -13.79 2.93 16.12
N VAL A 650 -15.12 2.83 16.05
CA VAL A 650 -15.80 1.52 16.00
C VAL A 650 -15.43 0.77 14.71
N PRO A 651 -14.96 -0.50 14.80
CA PRO A 651 -14.68 -1.32 13.64
C PRO A 651 -15.91 -1.43 12.75
N VAL A 652 -15.67 -1.20 11.46
CA VAL A 652 -16.66 -1.32 10.40
C VAL A 652 -17.39 -2.65 10.53
N GLU A 653 -18.70 -2.62 10.79
CA GLU A 653 -19.54 -3.82 10.88
C GLU A 653 -19.25 -4.79 9.72
N GLU A 654 -18.91 -6.04 10.06
CA GLU A 654 -18.39 -7.01 9.10
C GLU A 654 -19.41 -7.46 8.03
N ASN A 655 -20.68 -7.07 8.14
CA ASN A 655 -21.78 -7.70 7.37
C ASN A 655 -22.19 -6.96 6.08
N GLU A 656 -21.26 -6.33 5.36
CA GLU A 656 -21.55 -5.89 3.98
C GLU A 656 -21.31 -7.03 2.99
N THR A 657 -22.38 -7.48 2.33
CA THR A 657 -22.36 -8.61 1.38
C THR A 657 -22.14 -8.13 -0.05
N VAL A 658 -21.38 -8.90 -0.82
CA VAL A 658 -21.14 -8.65 -2.25
C VAL A 658 -22.38 -9.04 -3.05
N GLU A 659 -22.89 -8.16 -3.91
CA GLU A 659 -24.06 -8.46 -4.73
C GLU A 659 -23.71 -9.40 -5.89
N GLU A 660 -24.49 -10.46 -6.10
CA GLU A 660 -24.37 -11.26 -7.32
C GLU A 660 -24.85 -10.47 -8.54
N ILE A 661 -24.04 -10.46 -9.60
CA ILE A 661 -24.33 -9.74 -10.85
C ILE A 661 -24.67 -10.74 -11.95
N GLU A 662 -25.92 -10.69 -12.43
CA GLU A 662 -26.36 -11.44 -13.60
C GLU A 662 -25.79 -10.83 -14.89
N THR A 663 -24.80 -11.49 -15.50
CA THR A 663 -24.13 -11.00 -16.72
C THR A 663 -24.90 -11.27 -18.02
N ASN A 664 -25.99 -12.05 -17.96
CA ASN A 664 -26.75 -12.52 -19.13
C ASN A 664 -27.41 -11.39 -19.95
N LYS A 665 -27.55 -10.18 -19.40
CA LYS A 665 -28.17 -9.01 -20.06
C LYS A 665 -27.17 -7.97 -20.60
N SER A 666 -25.87 -8.29 -20.61
CA SER A 666 -24.83 -7.31 -20.96
C SER A 666 -24.98 -6.72 -22.37
N HIS A 667 -25.36 -7.52 -23.37
CA HIS A 667 -25.50 -7.04 -24.74
C HIS A 667 -26.70 -6.06 -24.92
N GLU A 668 -27.82 -6.33 -24.23
CA GLU A 668 -29.00 -5.46 -24.27
C GLU A 668 -28.72 -4.10 -23.64
N ILE A 669 -28.03 -4.09 -22.50
CA ILE A 669 -27.67 -2.87 -21.77
C ILE A 669 -26.67 -2.04 -22.58
N HIS A 670 -25.65 -2.67 -23.16
CA HIS A 670 -24.70 -1.98 -24.02
C HIS A 670 -25.37 -1.37 -25.27
N THR A 671 -26.34 -2.06 -25.86
CA THR A 671 -27.12 -1.52 -27.00
C THR A 671 -27.96 -0.31 -26.58
N LYS A 672 -28.62 -0.37 -25.41
CA LYS A 672 -29.34 0.78 -24.84
C LYS A 672 -28.42 1.97 -24.63
N PHE A 673 -27.21 1.72 -24.12
CA PHE A 673 -26.19 2.77 -23.93
C PHE A 673 -25.84 3.47 -25.23
N LEU A 674 -25.52 2.73 -26.30
CA LEU A 674 -25.20 3.30 -27.61
C LEU A 674 -26.36 4.15 -28.18
N ASN A 675 -27.61 3.70 -27.99
CA ASN A 675 -28.78 4.45 -28.43
C ASN A 675 -28.96 5.75 -27.63
N ALA A 676 -28.79 5.70 -26.30
CA ALA A 676 -28.84 6.89 -25.45
C ALA A 676 -27.77 7.90 -25.84
N LEU A 677 -26.55 7.43 -26.14
CA LEU A 677 -25.44 8.26 -26.57
C LEU A 677 -25.76 9.04 -27.86
N ASN A 678 -26.39 8.39 -28.85
CA ASN A 678 -26.80 9.04 -30.09
C ASN A 678 -27.84 10.15 -29.87
N SER A 679 -28.65 10.05 -28.81
CA SER A 679 -29.66 11.06 -28.48
C SER A 679 -29.11 12.30 -27.78
N VAL A 680 -27.89 12.26 -27.23
CA VAL A 680 -27.30 13.39 -26.50
C VAL A 680 -27.13 14.63 -27.38
N ASN A 681 -26.83 14.45 -28.67
CA ASN A 681 -26.70 15.56 -29.63
C ASN A 681 -28.02 16.27 -29.93
N THR A 682 -29.14 15.75 -29.43
CA THR A 682 -30.50 16.32 -29.62
C THR A 682 -31.04 17.01 -28.37
N TRP A 683 -30.28 17.02 -27.27
CA TRP A 683 -30.65 17.66 -26.01
C TRP A 683 -30.38 19.16 -26.03
#